data_AF-A0A7C5HU18-F1
#
_entry.id   AF-A0A7C5HU18-F1
#
_cell.length_a   1.000
_cell.length_b   1.000
_cell.length_c   1.000
_cell.angle_alpha   90.00
_cell.angle_beta   90.00
_cell.angle_gamma   90.00
#
_symmetry.space_group_name_H-M   'P 1'
#
loop_
_entity.id
_entity.type
_entity.pdbx_description
1 polymer ?
#
loop_
_entity_poly.entity_id
_entity_poly.type
_entity_poly.pdbx_seq_one_letter_code
_entity_poly.pdbx_strand_id
1 'polypeptide(L)'
;MLRKSEPSVPPGANGIHHGSPDLNNRHVKSNAMKWHRAHLLAALFASCVILGPVPPVSAAPAVLEWVEVDAPGDNDLTVVTPSEVTGIAAGHNGVVYAIDGENSRIYRSTNYGLDWDDITRHLQEAGAVLPATLIAVAPDNEGIVAVLASAGTEVYISLDGGMEWDGTRLPVMAAGEEVTSLDISPVYTDEGNEYRDIAVGTASWGDGLSNGDVYILQGGCSWSGWKAQELFVDPGHVGADVAGVSYSNDFCLDRTLFVVCSTGTDVAAAYQGYTWLCPGERDGNSNTTDWDFLSGSGYPLMLSDGGINPVAGDSAAVSYVRASLAQPDGYGSSAGDDRRLFLSVEREPDSYDDVYRIVGDTPVDVCQRMDVDGGTDIDIWSIAYRGDLEDGALLAGERDPIAATYDTGVHRCLNPFESLPDWQESTVPPTGPGRAVLAWAPDVSLVYCGTSSQPGDALDESAFSASMCGDLWRQMALIDTEFTLCDLVVTPDGGDLFLSTSNKWGPESIWQSFSDPLGERWERVLTVDTESDAVMIKLSQEFDEDDTIYVVEHDGARIALTRDRGNSWDWQRNSPEPILDFVVVNEDTLYAAIPGGMVMKSTNHARSWDDPVDAEVDEINMLSLATDGTLFVGGRNGHVSYSLDGAETFV
;
A
#
# COMPACT_ATOMS: atom_id res chain seq x y z
N MET A 1 -4.62 11.75 -2.96
CA MET A 1 -4.83 12.93 -2.06
C MET A 1 -3.98 12.77 -0.79
N LEU A 2 -2.67 13.01 -0.87
CA LEU A 2 -1.76 13.15 0.27
C LEU A 2 -1.40 14.64 0.39
N ARG A 3 -2.29 15.45 0.97
CA ARG A 3 -1.98 16.86 1.29
C ARG A 3 -1.96 17.07 2.80
N LYS A 4 -0.88 17.70 3.28
CA LYS A 4 -0.65 18.14 4.66
C LYS A 4 -1.91 18.81 5.24
N SER A 5 -2.44 18.25 6.32
CA SER A 5 -3.42 18.92 7.18
C SER A 5 -2.69 19.90 8.11
N GLU A 6 -3.16 21.14 8.17
CA GLU A 6 -2.71 22.13 9.16
C GLU A 6 -3.26 21.80 10.56
N PRO A 7 -2.54 22.14 11.65
CA PRO A 7 -2.88 21.72 13.01
C PRO A 7 -4.11 22.45 13.56
N SER A 8 -5.01 21.67 14.16
CA SER A 8 -6.23 22.14 14.81
C SER A 8 -5.95 22.83 16.16
N VAL A 9 -6.65 23.95 16.39
CA VAL A 9 -6.63 24.73 17.65
C VAL A 9 -7.57 24.07 18.68
N PRO A 10 -7.19 23.94 19.97
CA PRO A 10 -8.00 23.24 20.95
C PRO A 10 -9.23 24.07 21.41
N PRO A 11 -10.38 23.42 21.70
CA PRO A 11 -11.59 24.11 22.12
C PRO A 11 -11.53 24.55 23.60
N GLY A 12 -11.83 25.84 23.81
CA GLY A 12 -11.99 26.46 25.12
C GLY A 12 -13.30 26.07 25.82
N ALA A 13 -13.23 25.99 27.14
CA ALA A 13 -14.27 25.55 28.06
C ALA A 13 -15.57 26.37 28.01
N ASN A 14 -16.70 25.66 27.94
CA ASN A 14 -18.05 26.20 28.12
C ASN A 14 -18.35 26.46 29.61
N GLY A 15 -18.58 27.74 29.95
CA GLY A 15 -19.21 28.15 31.21
C GLY A 15 -20.62 28.68 30.95
N ILE A 16 -21.63 27.90 31.31
CA ILE A 16 -23.05 28.22 31.22
C ILE A 16 -23.46 29.08 32.42
N HIS A 17 -24.08 30.24 32.20
CA HIS A 17 -25.05 30.81 33.16
C HIS A 17 -26.07 31.71 32.45
N HIS A 18 -27.31 31.21 32.35
CA HIS A 18 -28.51 32.02 32.12
C HIS A 18 -29.18 32.32 33.46
N GLY A 19 -29.53 33.59 33.68
CA GLY A 19 -30.32 34.06 34.81
C GLY A 19 -30.93 35.42 34.52
N SER A 20 -32.23 35.40 34.23
CA SER A 20 -33.18 36.46 33.86
C SER A 20 -33.18 37.78 34.68
N PRO A 21 -33.93 38.81 34.20
CA PRO A 21 -33.66 40.23 34.39
C PRO A 21 -34.51 40.88 35.48
N ASP A 22 -34.19 42.13 35.85
CA ASP A 22 -35.23 43.04 36.31
C ASP A 22 -34.92 44.53 36.10
N LEU A 23 -36.00 45.24 35.81
CA LEU A 23 -36.12 46.63 35.39
C LEU A 23 -35.96 47.61 36.57
N ASN A 24 -35.43 48.82 36.31
CA ASN A 24 -36.26 50.05 36.40
C ASN A 24 -35.55 51.38 36.11
N ASN A 25 -36.36 52.25 35.48
CA ASN A 25 -36.53 53.69 35.67
C ASN A 25 -35.77 54.73 34.82
N ARG A 26 -36.49 55.16 33.76
CA ARG A 26 -37.20 56.46 33.61
C ARG A 26 -36.41 57.78 33.38
N HIS A 27 -36.78 58.38 32.24
CA HIS A 27 -37.04 59.82 31.94
C HIS A 27 -35.84 60.80 32.02
N VAL A 28 -35.61 61.76 31.12
CA VAL A 28 -36.50 62.83 30.61
C VAL A 28 -35.91 63.39 29.29
N LYS A 29 -36.79 63.78 28.37
CA LYS A 29 -36.53 64.56 27.15
C LYS A 29 -36.37 66.07 27.45
N SER A 30 -35.48 66.75 26.73
CA SER A 30 -35.69 68.11 26.19
C SER A 30 -34.66 68.36 25.08
N ASN A 31 -35.04 68.55 23.81
CA ASN A 31 -35.44 69.83 23.19
C ASN A 31 -34.39 70.95 23.42
N ALA A 32 -33.92 71.74 22.47
CA ALA A 32 -34.21 71.91 21.06
C ALA A 32 -33.15 72.86 20.43
N MET A 33 -32.85 72.60 19.16
CA MET A 33 -32.62 73.52 18.04
C MET A 33 -32.00 74.93 18.22
N LYS A 34 -31.01 75.12 17.33
CA LYS A 34 -30.81 76.20 16.34
C LYS A 34 -30.03 77.44 16.77
N TRP A 35 -28.74 77.42 16.43
CA TRP A 35 -28.04 78.58 15.87
C TRP A 35 -27.69 78.32 14.40
N HIS A 36 -27.92 79.35 13.60
CA HIS A 36 -27.93 79.34 12.14
C HIS A 36 -26.53 79.49 11.54
N ARG A 37 -26.33 78.82 10.39
CA ARG A 37 -25.64 79.31 9.18
C ARG A 37 -24.25 79.95 9.36
N ALA A 38 -23.21 79.16 9.15
CA ALA A 38 -22.04 79.56 8.38
C ALA A 38 -21.24 78.30 7.99
N HIS A 39 -20.64 78.32 6.80
CA HIS A 39 -19.70 77.31 6.26
C HIS A 39 -20.32 76.14 5.48
N LEU A 40 -21.16 76.49 4.50
CA LEU A 40 -21.42 75.71 3.29
C LEU A 40 -20.29 75.94 2.24
N LEU A 41 -19.03 75.95 2.69
CA LEU A 41 -17.87 76.39 1.88
C LEU A 41 -16.58 75.58 2.14
N ALA A 42 -16.69 74.40 2.77
CA ALA A 42 -15.55 73.52 3.03
C ALA A 42 -15.69 72.10 2.42
N ALA A 43 -16.72 71.85 1.60
CA ALA A 43 -16.99 70.53 1.00
C ALA A 43 -16.96 70.51 -0.53
N LEU A 44 -16.40 71.54 -1.19
CA LEU A 44 -16.38 71.63 -2.66
C LEU A 44 -15.05 72.12 -3.27
N PHE A 45 -13.97 72.13 -2.48
CA PHE A 45 -12.62 72.48 -2.96
C PHE A 45 -11.55 71.60 -2.30
N ALA A 46 -11.64 70.29 -2.52
CA ALA A 46 -10.50 69.38 -2.47
C ALA A 46 -10.65 68.22 -3.46
N SER A 47 -11.46 68.42 -4.51
CA SER A 47 -11.46 67.59 -5.71
C SER A 47 -10.73 68.37 -6.81
N CYS A 48 -9.45 68.66 -6.56
CA CYS A 48 -8.49 68.83 -7.63
C CYS A 48 -7.75 67.52 -7.72
N VAL A 49 -8.30 66.61 -8.55
CA VAL A 49 -7.57 65.45 -9.05
C VAL A 49 -6.28 66.00 -9.68
N ILE A 50 -5.16 65.82 -8.98
CA ILE A 50 -3.86 65.85 -9.64
C ILE A 50 -3.83 64.57 -10.46
N LEU A 51 -4.23 64.66 -11.73
CA LEU A 51 -3.86 63.70 -12.77
C LEU A 51 -2.35 63.82 -12.96
N GLY A 52 -1.59 63.31 -12.00
CA GLY A 52 -0.22 62.89 -12.28
C GLY A 52 -0.31 61.67 -13.19
N PRO A 53 0.56 61.53 -14.21
CA PRO A 53 0.65 60.27 -14.93
C PRO A 53 0.99 59.20 -13.89
N VAL A 54 0.04 58.32 -13.58
CA VAL A 54 0.38 57.01 -13.04
C VAL A 54 1.23 56.41 -14.15
N PRO A 55 2.54 56.16 -13.95
CA PRO A 55 3.30 55.44 -14.95
C PRO A 55 2.50 54.17 -15.23
N PRO A 56 2.30 53.77 -16.51
CA PRO A 56 1.69 52.48 -16.76
C PRO A 56 2.45 51.48 -15.92
N VAL A 57 1.78 50.84 -14.97
CA VAL A 57 2.25 49.59 -14.41
C VAL A 57 2.13 48.64 -15.59
N SER A 58 3.14 48.68 -16.45
CA SER A 58 3.46 47.53 -17.28
C SER A 58 3.77 46.48 -16.24
N ALA A 59 2.86 45.53 -16.03
CA ALA A 59 3.32 44.22 -15.64
C ALA A 59 4.48 43.94 -16.60
N ALA A 60 5.67 43.67 -16.05
CA ALA A 60 6.70 43.08 -16.88
C ALA A 60 6.02 41.89 -17.58
N PRO A 61 6.24 41.69 -18.90
CA PRO A 61 5.68 40.53 -19.56
C PRO A 61 5.99 39.33 -18.67
N ALA A 62 4.97 38.54 -18.31
CA ALA A 62 5.17 37.32 -17.55
C ALA A 62 6.31 36.59 -18.26
N VAL A 63 7.45 36.47 -17.58
CA VAL A 63 8.59 35.79 -18.15
C VAL A 63 8.15 34.34 -18.18
N LEU A 64 7.92 33.82 -19.38
CA LEU A 64 7.73 32.39 -19.57
C LEU A 64 9.08 31.77 -19.24
N GLU A 65 9.13 31.09 -18.10
CA GLU A 65 10.27 30.30 -17.69
C GLU A 65 10.02 28.87 -18.16
N TRP A 66 11.03 28.29 -18.80
CA TRP A 66 11.02 26.87 -19.08
C TRP A 66 11.42 26.15 -17.80
N VAL A 67 10.57 25.22 -17.38
CA VAL A 67 10.84 24.31 -16.27
C VAL A 67 11.04 22.93 -16.89
N GLU A 68 12.14 22.29 -16.52
CA GLU A 68 12.38 20.89 -16.84
C GLU A 68 11.55 20.03 -15.89
N VAL A 69 10.91 19.00 -16.43
CA VAL A 69 10.09 18.04 -15.69
C VAL A 69 10.79 16.70 -15.83
N ASP A 70 11.08 16.06 -14.70
CA ASP A 70 11.74 14.76 -14.68
C ASP A 70 10.76 13.68 -15.11
N ALA A 71 11.25 12.64 -15.79
CA ALA A 71 10.49 11.41 -16.00
C ALA A 71 10.52 10.56 -14.72
N PRO A 72 9.56 9.62 -14.55
CA PRO A 72 9.59 8.68 -13.43
C PRO A 72 10.96 7.96 -13.35
N GLY A 73 11.66 8.04 -12.22
CA GLY A 73 12.97 7.40 -12.02
C GLY A 73 14.20 8.20 -12.45
N ASP A 74 14.08 9.41 -13.02
CA ASP A 74 15.25 10.19 -13.45
C ASP A 74 16.13 10.66 -12.27
N ASN A 75 15.50 11.10 -11.18
CA ASN A 75 16.17 11.67 -10.00
C ASN A 75 15.62 11.13 -8.66
N ASP A 76 14.79 10.10 -8.71
CA ASP A 76 14.19 9.45 -7.54
C ASP A 76 14.34 7.93 -7.62
N LEU A 77 13.72 7.22 -6.69
CA LEU A 77 13.67 5.76 -6.66
C LEU A 77 12.32 5.25 -7.16
N THR A 78 11.61 6.00 -8.01
CA THR A 78 10.34 5.54 -8.57
C THR A 78 10.53 4.31 -9.47
N VAL A 79 11.51 4.36 -10.37
CA VAL A 79 11.90 3.22 -11.23
C VAL A 79 13.32 2.78 -10.91
N VAL A 80 13.46 1.49 -10.61
CA VAL A 80 14.73 0.84 -10.27
C VAL A 80 14.74 -0.53 -10.93
N THR A 81 15.67 -0.76 -11.87
CA THR A 81 15.73 -2.00 -12.65
C THR A 81 17.13 -2.64 -12.61
N PRO A 82 17.23 -3.95 -12.27
CA PRO A 82 16.17 -4.78 -11.69
C PRO A 82 15.81 -4.34 -10.27
N SER A 83 14.68 -4.74 -9.69
CA SER A 83 14.31 -4.45 -8.29
C SER A 83 13.33 -5.48 -7.74
N GLU A 84 13.57 -5.97 -6.51
CA GLU A 84 12.75 -7.04 -5.90
C GLU A 84 12.35 -6.68 -4.47
N VAL A 85 11.11 -6.25 -4.23
CA VAL A 85 10.66 -5.77 -2.91
C VAL A 85 10.30 -6.95 -2.01
N THR A 86 11.35 -7.61 -1.50
CA THR A 86 11.27 -8.88 -0.75
C THR A 86 10.89 -8.74 0.72
N GLY A 87 10.90 -7.51 1.27
CA GLY A 87 10.56 -7.26 2.67
C GLY A 87 10.13 -5.82 2.93
N ILE A 88 9.11 -5.64 3.76
CA ILE A 88 8.60 -4.34 4.19
C ILE A 88 8.40 -4.35 5.71
N ALA A 89 8.78 -3.26 6.38
CA ALA A 89 8.43 -3.01 7.78
C ALA A 89 7.90 -1.58 7.93
N ALA A 90 6.64 -1.44 8.35
CA ALA A 90 5.96 -0.15 8.51
C ALA A 90 5.95 0.30 9.97
N GLY A 91 6.50 1.48 10.23
CA GLY A 91 6.50 2.13 11.54
C GLY A 91 5.56 3.33 11.59
N HIS A 92 5.46 3.91 12.78
CA HIS A 92 4.68 5.13 13.00
C HIS A 92 5.22 6.34 12.22
N ASN A 93 4.41 7.40 12.15
CA ASN A 93 4.81 8.72 11.60
C ASN A 93 5.26 8.69 10.13
N GLY A 94 4.78 7.71 9.35
CA GLY A 94 5.11 7.57 7.93
C GLY A 94 6.49 6.96 7.67
N VAL A 95 7.13 6.36 8.66
CA VAL A 95 8.36 5.61 8.45
C VAL A 95 8.03 4.23 7.86
N VAL A 96 8.70 3.87 6.78
CA VAL A 96 8.64 2.52 6.22
C VAL A 96 10.02 2.12 5.71
N TYR A 97 10.39 0.87 5.92
CA TYR A 97 11.61 0.29 5.41
C TYR A 97 11.27 -0.74 4.33
N ALA A 98 12.11 -0.83 3.31
CA ALA A 98 11.99 -1.82 2.25
C ALA A 98 13.34 -2.51 1.99
N ILE A 99 13.31 -3.81 1.74
CA ILE A 99 14.44 -4.59 1.24
C ILE A 99 14.24 -4.77 -0.26
N ASP A 100 15.24 -4.37 -1.04
CA ASP A 100 15.38 -4.73 -2.44
C ASP A 100 16.42 -5.87 -2.53
N GLY A 101 15.90 -7.09 -2.69
CA GLY A 101 16.68 -8.31 -2.60
C GLY A 101 17.68 -8.46 -3.75
N GLU A 102 17.28 -8.06 -4.95
CA GLU A 102 18.08 -8.21 -6.16
C GLU A 102 19.26 -7.22 -6.18
N ASN A 103 19.02 -5.95 -5.84
CA ASN A 103 20.13 -4.99 -5.73
C ASN A 103 20.90 -5.11 -4.42
N SER A 104 20.47 -5.99 -3.50
CA SER A 104 21.04 -6.09 -2.17
C SER A 104 21.03 -4.73 -1.45
N ARG A 105 19.88 -4.06 -1.46
CA ARG A 105 19.68 -2.72 -0.86
C ARG A 105 18.63 -2.75 0.24
N ILE A 106 18.78 -1.80 1.14
CA ILE A 106 17.77 -1.45 2.14
C ILE A 106 17.49 0.04 2.03
N TYR A 107 16.20 0.37 1.89
CA TYR A 107 15.71 1.73 1.79
C TYR A 107 14.87 2.11 3.01
N ARG A 108 14.82 3.40 3.31
CA ARG A 108 13.95 3.98 4.32
C ARG A 108 13.20 5.17 3.76
N SER A 109 11.90 5.20 3.98
CA SER A 109 11.08 6.39 3.83
C SER A 109 10.72 6.98 5.19
N THR A 110 10.49 8.29 5.23
CA THR A 110 9.98 9.01 6.42
C THR A 110 8.69 9.79 6.14
N ASN A 111 8.07 9.53 4.98
CA ASN A 111 6.94 10.28 4.48
C ASN A 111 5.96 9.37 3.71
N TYR A 112 5.67 8.20 4.26
CA TYR A 112 4.68 7.24 3.75
C TYR A 112 5.03 6.65 2.37
N GLY A 113 6.32 6.38 2.12
CA GLY A 113 6.80 5.79 0.87
C GLY A 113 6.86 6.76 -0.31
N LEU A 114 6.67 8.06 -0.08
CA LEU A 114 6.73 9.11 -1.11
C LEU A 114 8.17 9.55 -1.48
N ASP A 115 9.14 9.16 -0.65
CA ASP A 115 10.58 9.36 -0.86
C ASP A 115 11.36 8.27 -0.16
N TRP A 116 12.59 8.03 -0.61
CA TRP A 116 13.42 6.94 -0.12
C TRP A 116 14.88 7.35 0.01
N ASP A 117 15.45 7.05 1.17
CA ASP A 117 16.88 7.09 1.44
C ASP A 117 17.47 5.68 1.35
N ASP A 118 18.55 5.51 0.58
CA ASP A 118 19.36 4.29 0.61
C ASP A 118 20.25 4.27 1.86
N ILE A 119 19.90 3.39 2.82
CA ILE A 119 20.62 3.24 4.09
C ILE A 119 21.60 2.05 4.09
N THR A 120 21.81 1.41 2.94
CA THR A 120 22.60 0.17 2.79
C THR A 120 24.03 0.29 3.29
N ARG A 121 24.68 1.43 3.02
CA ARG A 121 26.08 1.66 3.40
C ARG A 121 26.28 1.54 4.92
N HIS A 122 25.32 2.02 5.70
CA HIS A 122 25.39 2.00 7.17
C HIS A 122 25.39 0.57 7.71
N LEU A 123 24.57 -0.30 7.10
CA LEU A 123 24.52 -1.72 7.44
C LEU A 123 25.79 -2.48 7.04
N GLN A 124 26.36 -2.17 5.86
CA GLN A 124 27.64 -2.76 5.42
C GLN A 124 28.82 -2.34 6.30
N GLU A 125 28.85 -1.08 6.76
CA GLU A 125 29.88 -0.57 7.67
C GLU A 125 29.87 -1.28 9.03
N ALA A 126 28.71 -1.79 9.46
CA ALA A 126 28.57 -2.65 10.64
C ALA A 126 29.06 -4.09 10.42
N GLY A 127 29.38 -4.47 9.18
CA GLY A 127 29.95 -5.77 8.83
C GLY A 127 28.98 -6.75 8.17
N ALA A 128 27.74 -6.32 7.85
CA ALA A 128 26.75 -7.18 7.20
C ALA A 128 27.17 -7.56 5.78
N VAL A 129 26.94 -8.82 5.41
CA VAL A 129 26.98 -9.29 4.03
C VAL A 129 25.55 -9.32 3.50
N LEU A 130 25.32 -8.72 2.35
CA LEU A 130 23.99 -8.57 1.74
C LEU A 130 23.71 -9.68 0.70
N PRO A 131 22.44 -9.93 0.34
CA PRO A 131 21.22 -9.21 0.73
C PRO A 131 20.80 -9.42 2.19
N ALA A 132 20.05 -8.46 2.73
CA ALA A 132 19.20 -8.72 3.90
C ALA A 132 17.96 -9.49 3.44
N THR A 133 17.38 -10.33 4.29
CA THR A 133 16.28 -11.24 3.91
C THR A 133 15.03 -11.12 4.77
N LEU A 134 15.13 -10.55 5.98
CA LEU A 134 14.00 -10.24 6.86
C LEU A 134 14.22 -8.86 7.46
N ILE A 135 13.13 -8.15 7.75
CA ILE A 135 13.13 -6.84 8.40
C ILE A 135 11.95 -6.73 9.36
N ALA A 136 12.19 -6.14 10.53
CA ALA A 136 11.16 -5.84 11.51
C ALA A 136 11.44 -4.48 12.14
N VAL A 137 10.37 -3.73 12.45
CA VAL A 137 10.45 -2.44 13.13
C VAL A 137 9.66 -2.53 14.43
N ALA A 138 10.18 -1.92 15.50
CA ALA A 138 9.49 -1.91 16.76
C ALA A 138 8.16 -1.15 16.65
N PRO A 139 7.05 -1.72 17.14
CA PRO A 139 5.73 -1.10 16.99
C PRO A 139 5.62 0.21 17.78
N ASP A 140 6.37 0.41 18.87
CA ASP A 140 6.32 1.62 19.70
C ASP A 140 7.44 2.64 19.41
N ASN A 141 8.37 2.32 18.49
CA ASN A 141 9.48 3.20 18.14
C ASN A 141 10.02 2.89 16.74
N GLU A 142 9.66 3.73 15.77
CA GLU A 142 10.01 3.59 14.37
C GLU A 142 11.53 3.72 14.06
N GLY A 143 12.33 4.18 15.02
CA GLY A 143 13.79 4.22 14.93
C GLY A 143 14.48 2.90 15.28
N ILE A 144 13.77 1.98 15.93
CA ILE A 144 14.31 0.66 16.28
C ILE A 144 13.91 -0.33 15.18
N VAL A 145 14.89 -0.78 14.42
CA VAL A 145 14.70 -1.69 13.28
C VAL A 145 15.76 -2.78 13.32
N ALA A 146 15.37 -4.01 13.03
CA ALA A 146 16.27 -5.16 12.93
C ALA A 146 16.17 -5.78 11.55
N VAL A 147 17.29 -6.32 11.07
CA VAL A 147 17.37 -7.04 9.80
C VAL A 147 18.15 -8.32 9.95
N LEU A 148 17.68 -9.37 9.27
CA LEU A 148 18.45 -10.60 9.08
C LEU A 148 19.31 -10.44 7.82
N ALA A 149 20.61 -10.68 7.93
CA ALA A 149 21.55 -10.57 6.82
C ALA A 149 22.62 -11.68 6.89
N SER A 150 23.65 -11.55 6.06
CA SER A 150 24.79 -12.47 6.00
C SER A 150 24.38 -13.90 5.69
N ALA A 151 23.56 -14.06 4.64
CA ALA A 151 22.96 -15.34 4.25
C ALA A 151 22.17 -16.01 5.38
N GLY A 152 21.41 -15.22 6.15
CA GLY A 152 20.55 -15.70 7.21
C GLY A 152 21.26 -16.05 8.53
N THR A 153 22.52 -15.65 8.71
CA THR A 153 23.34 -16.09 9.86
C THR A 153 23.55 -15.03 10.94
N GLU A 154 23.12 -13.79 10.73
CA GLU A 154 23.32 -12.72 11.70
C GLU A 154 22.18 -11.70 11.64
N VAL A 155 21.74 -11.25 12.82
CA VAL A 155 20.76 -10.18 12.98
C VAL A 155 21.50 -8.89 13.32
N TYR A 156 21.20 -7.82 12.60
CA TYR A 156 21.68 -6.47 12.88
C TYR A 156 20.54 -5.62 13.41
N ILE A 157 20.82 -4.79 14.41
CA ILE A 157 19.85 -3.84 14.97
C ILE A 157 20.36 -2.41 14.83
N SER A 158 19.44 -1.52 14.48
CA SER A 158 19.60 -0.07 14.53
C SER A 158 18.69 0.50 15.62
N LEU A 159 19.13 1.56 16.28
CA LEU A 159 18.34 2.32 17.27
C LEU A 159 18.01 3.75 16.80
N ASP A 160 18.41 4.14 15.59
CA ASP A 160 18.29 5.51 15.05
C ASP A 160 17.69 5.56 13.64
N GLY A 161 16.96 4.53 13.26
CA GLY A 161 16.27 4.41 11.99
C GLY A 161 17.20 4.12 10.82
N GLY A 162 18.19 3.26 11.03
CA GLY A 162 19.04 2.69 10.01
C GLY A 162 20.33 3.47 9.74
N MET A 163 20.68 4.44 10.57
CA MET A 163 21.85 5.30 10.38
C MET A 163 23.09 4.72 11.09
N GLU A 164 22.91 3.95 12.15
CA GLU A 164 23.93 3.13 12.80
C GLU A 164 23.40 1.73 13.07
N TRP A 165 24.23 0.71 12.85
CA TRP A 165 23.86 -0.69 13.02
C TRP A 165 24.89 -1.43 13.88
N ASP A 166 24.40 -2.36 14.68
CA ASP A 166 25.21 -3.28 15.49
C ASP A 166 24.81 -4.73 15.21
N GLY A 167 25.80 -5.59 14.95
CA GLY A 167 25.60 -7.04 14.89
C GLY A 167 25.31 -7.62 16.28
N THR A 168 24.27 -8.44 16.38
CA THR A 168 23.77 -8.96 17.67
C THR A 168 24.47 -10.24 18.14
N ARG A 169 25.30 -10.84 17.27
CA ARG A 169 26.02 -12.10 17.51
C ARG A 169 25.07 -13.27 17.68
N LEU A 170 24.17 -13.44 16.71
CA LEU A 170 23.30 -14.59 16.64
C LEU A 170 24.12 -15.90 16.77
N PRO A 171 23.69 -16.86 17.60
CA PRO A 171 24.35 -18.16 17.69
C PRO A 171 24.41 -18.83 16.31
N VAL A 172 25.44 -19.64 16.08
CA VAL A 172 25.53 -20.42 14.85
C VAL A 172 24.45 -21.50 14.89
N MET A 173 23.55 -21.48 13.91
CA MET A 173 22.50 -22.49 13.72
C MET A 173 23.09 -23.86 13.39
N ALA A 174 22.34 -24.93 13.66
CA ALA A 174 22.73 -26.28 13.28
C ALA A 174 22.84 -26.43 11.75
N ALA A 175 23.52 -27.47 11.29
CA ALA A 175 23.67 -27.71 9.86
C ALA A 175 22.30 -28.06 9.25
N GLY A 176 21.81 -27.23 8.32
CA GLY A 176 20.48 -27.38 7.71
C GLY A 176 19.38 -26.55 8.39
N GLU A 177 19.69 -25.95 9.54
CA GLU A 177 18.78 -25.06 10.27
C GLU A 177 18.95 -23.62 9.76
N GLU A 178 17.84 -22.95 9.50
CA GLU A 178 17.79 -21.57 9.02
C GLU A 178 16.87 -20.70 9.89
N VAL A 179 17.10 -19.38 9.86
CA VAL A 179 16.18 -18.41 10.45
C VAL A 179 15.05 -18.15 9.46
N THR A 180 13.81 -18.39 9.89
CA THR A 180 12.62 -18.31 9.04
C THR A 180 11.78 -17.06 9.28
N SER A 181 11.94 -16.44 10.46
CA SER A 181 11.08 -15.32 10.90
C SER A 181 11.81 -14.42 11.88
N LEU A 182 11.39 -13.15 11.94
CA LEU A 182 11.99 -12.09 12.76
C LEU A 182 10.88 -11.14 13.20
N ASP A 183 10.81 -10.81 14.49
CA ASP A 183 9.90 -9.78 15.00
C ASP A 183 10.51 -9.03 16.21
N ILE A 184 10.00 -7.82 16.49
CA ILE A 184 10.44 -6.95 17.60
C ILE A 184 9.24 -6.58 18.47
N SER A 185 9.34 -6.85 19.77
CA SER A 185 8.29 -6.48 20.71
C SER A 185 8.21 -4.95 20.92
N PRO A 186 7.07 -4.40 21.37
CA PRO A 186 7.09 -3.09 22.02
C PRO A 186 7.94 -3.12 23.31
N VAL A 187 8.23 -1.96 23.89
CA VAL A 187 8.74 -1.92 25.26
C VAL A 187 7.69 -2.48 26.24
N TYR A 188 8.13 -3.31 27.17
CA TYR A 188 7.27 -3.86 28.22
C TYR A 188 7.98 -3.80 29.58
N THR A 189 7.20 -3.89 30.66
CA THR A 189 7.73 -3.85 32.04
C THR A 189 7.44 -5.14 32.75
N ASP A 190 8.46 -5.72 33.38
CA ASP A 190 8.30 -6.88 34.26
C ASP A 190 9.06 -6.70 35.58
N GLU A 191 8.38 -6.95 36.70
CA GLU A 191 8.83 -6.62 38.07
C GLU A 191 9.48 -5.21 38.26
N GLY A 192 9.09 -4.24 37.43
CA GLY A 192 9.59 -2.86 37.48
C GLY A 192 10.86 -2.59 36.66
N ASN A 193 11.31 -3.57 35.86
CA ASN A 193 12.36 -3.38 34.86
C ASN A 193 11.74 -3.27 33.47
N GLU A 194 12.29 -2.38 32.63
CA GLU A 194 11.87 -2.23 31.23
C GLU A 194 12.71 -3.14 30.31
N TYR A 195 12.01 -3.81 29.41
CA TYR A 195 12.57 -4.77 28.46
C TYR A 195 12.05 -4.52 27.05
N ARG A 196 12.77 -5.07 26.07
CA ARG A 196 12.36 -5.18 24.66
C ARG A 196 12.96 -6.45 24.12
N ASP A 197 12.20 -7.24 23.40
CA ASP A 197 12.67 -8.50 22.85
C ASP A 197 12.75 -8.42 21.33
N ILE A 198 13.76 -9.07 20.76
CA ILE A 198 13.82 -9.44 19.34
C ILE A 198 13.74 -10.96 19.30
N ALA A 199 12.77 -11.50 18.56
CA ALA A 199 12.62 -12.93 18.36
C ALA A 199 13.06 -13.33 16.96
N VAL A 200 13.72 -14.48 16.86
CA VAL A 200 13.85 -15.21 15.59
C VAL A 200 13.34 -16.63 15.77
N GLY A 201 12.61 -17.12 14.77
CA GLY A 201 12.25 -18.53 14.64
C GLY A 201 13.25 -19.28 13.78
N THR A 202 13.49 -20.55 14.09
CA THR A 202 14.38 -21.42 13.32
C THR A 202 13.69 -22.70 12.88
N ALA A 203 14.14 -23.29 11.77
CA ALA A 203 13.60 -24.54 11.23
C ALA A 203 14.65 -25.31 10.43
N SER A 204 14.51 -26.64 10.35
CA SER A 204 15.22 -27.48 9.38
C SER A 204 14.24 -28.22 8.47
N TRP A 205 13.66 -27.51 7.51
CA TRP A 205 12.64 -28.08 6.61
C TRP A 205 13.16 -29.29 5.83
N GLY A 206 12.32 -30.33 5.73
CA GLY A 206 12.59 -31.49 4.88
C GLY A 206 13.37 -32.61 5.56
N ASP A 207 13.59 -32.56 6.88
CA ASP A 207 14.29 -33.64 7.60
C ASP A 207 13.34 -34.57 8.39
N GLY A 208 12.09 -34.16 8.58
CA GLY A 208 11.04 -34.91 9.26
C GLY A 208 11.22 -34.98 10.78
N LEU A 209 11.92 -34.02 11.38
CA LEU A 209 12.16 -33.87 12.82
C LEU A 209 11.55 -32.56 13.34
N SER A 210 11.50 -32.39 14.65
CA SER A 210 11.03 -31.16 15.30
C SER A 210 12.21 -30.48 15.99
N ASN A 211 13.09 -29.83 15.22
CA ASN A 211 14.40 -29.37 15.74
C ASN A 211 14.61 -27.85 15.78
N GLY A 212 13.72 -27.06 15.18
CA GLY A 212 13.67 -25.61 15.35
C GLY A 212 13.34 -25.16 16.77
N ASP A 213 13.58 -23.88 17.05
CA ASP A 213 13.22 -23.20 18.29
C ASP A 213 12.99 -21.70 18.03
N VAL A 214 12.58 -20.98 19.06
CA VAL A 214 12.61 -19.52 19.11
C VAL A 214 13.83 -19.07 19.90
N TYR A 215 14.60 -18.15 19.34
CA TYR A 215 15.67 -17.44 20.05
C TYR A 215 15.24 -16.01 20.33
N ILE A 216 15.50 -15.55 21.56
CA ILE A 216 15.21 -14.17 21.96
C ILE A 216 16.50 -13.46 22.36
N LEU A 217 16.71 -12.28 21.76
CA LEU A 217 17.62 -11.26 22.24
C LEU A 217 16.83 -10.25 23.07
N GLN A 218 16.98 -10.31 24.38
CA GLN A 218 16.29 -9.39 25.29
C GLN A 218 17.18 -8.18 25.59
N GLY A 219 16.64 -6.99 25.33
CA GLY A 219 17.17 -5.68 25.63
C GLY A 219 16.65 -5.10 26.96
N GLY A 220 17.21 -3.95 27.33
CA GLY A 220 16.96 -3.24 28.59
C GLY A 220 18.07 -2.19 28.78
N CYS A 221 18.69 -2.11 29.97
CA CYS A 221 19.91 -1.30 30.15
C CYS A 221 21.10 -1.78 29.28
N SER A 222 21.07 -3.04 28.84
CA SER A 222 22.01 -3.66 27.91
C SER A 222 21.37 -4.89 27.28
N TRP A 223 21.82 -5.28 26.09
CA TRP A 223 21.41 -6.54 25.46
C TRP A 223 21.95 -7.76 26.23
N SER A 224 21.04 -8.63 26.67
CA SER A 224 21.33 -9.98 27.11
C SER A 224 21.45 -10.85 25.85
N GLY A 225 22.59 -11.53 25.66
CA GLY A 225 22.82 -12.30 24.43
C GLY A 225 21.69 -13.31 24.15
N TRP A 226 21.59 -13.73 22.89
CA TRP A 226 20.54 -14.65 22.41
C TRP A 226 20.37 -15.88 23.29
N LYS A 227 19.11 -16.21 23.59
CA LYS A 227 18.73 -17.38 24.39
C LYS A 227 17.61 -18.16 23.69
N ALA A 228 17.83 -19.46 23.53
CA ALA A 228 16.81 -20.41 23.11
C ALA A 228 15.66 -20.45 24.13
N GLN A 229 14.42 -20.48 23.65
CA GLN A 229 13.22 -20.43 24.49
C GLN A 229 12.61 -21.80 24.77
N GLU A 230 13.26 -22.87 24.30
CA GLU A 230 12.85 -24.25 24.56
C GLU A 230 11.38 -24.49 24.15
N LEU A 231 11.00 -24.02 22.96
CA LEU A 231 9.68 -24.23 22.36
C LEU A 231 9.32 -25.71 22.39
N PHE A 232 8.07 -26.04 22.71
CA PHE A 232 7.55 -27.39 22.55
C PHE A 232 6.07 -27.39 22.15
N VAL A 233 5.73 -28.36 21.30
CA VAL A 233 4.33 -28.73 20.99
C VAL A 233 3.94 -29.99 21.77
N ASP A 234 4.85 -30.96 21.81
CA ASP A 234 4.74 -32.15 22.64
C ASP A 234 5.41 -31.88 23.99
N PRO A 235 4.71 -31.95 25.14
CA PRO A 235 5.32 -31.74 26.46
C PRO A 235 6.51 -32.66 26.78
N GLY A 236 6.68 -33.76 26.04
CA GLY A 236 7.81 -34.67 26.16
C GLY A 236 9.02 -34.34 25.27
N HIS A 237 8.94 -33.34 24.40
CA HIS A 237 9.94 -33.04 23.37
C HIS A 237 10.14 -31.53 23.21
N VAL A 238 11.39 -31.07 23.38
CA VAL A 238 11.77 -29.68 23.11
C VAL A 238 12.18 -29.55 21.64
N GLY A 239 11.57 -28.60 20.95
CA GLY A 239 11.79 -28.25 19.55
C GLY A 239 10.52 -28.36 18.71
N ALA A 240 10.39 -27.46 17.74
CA ALA A 240 9.44 -27.49 16.63
C ALA A 240 9.91 -26.50 15.55
N ASP A 241 9.80 -26.86 14.28
CA ASP A 241 10.27 -26.03 13.17
C ASP A 241 9.38 -24.80 13.01
N VAL A 242 9.93 -23.62 13.23
CA VAL A 242 9.16 -22.37 13.27
C VAL A 242 8.95 -21.83 11.85
N ALA A 243 7.70 -21.57 11.49
CA ALA A 243 7.29 -20.98 10.22
C ALA A 243 6.99 -19.47 10.33
N GLY A 244 6.66 -18.98 11.54
CA GLY A 244 6.38 -17.57 11.79
C GLY A 244 6.37 -17.24 13.28
N VAL A 245 6.83 -16.03 13.63
CA VAL A 245 6.73 -15.47 14.98
C VAL A 245 6.05 -14.11 14.92
N SER A 246 5.28 -13.78 15.95
CA SER A 246 4.75 -12.42 16.12
C SER A 246 4.44 -12.12 17.58
N TYR A 247 4.84 -10.96 18.07
CA TYR A 247 4.39 -10.42 19.34
C TYR A 247 2.95 -9.91 19.23
N SER A 248 2.17 -10.04 20.31
CA SER A 248 0.81 -9.48 20.36
C SER A 248 0.80 -7.94 20.23
N ASN A 249 -0.20 -7.37 19.56
CA ASN A 249 -0.39 -5.90 19.53
C ASN A 249 -0.51 -5.30 20.96
N ASP A 250 -1.06 -6.06 21.89
CA ASP A 250 -1.18 -5.72 23.32
C ASP A 250 -0.08 -6.36 24.20
N PHE A 251 1.09 -6.68 23.63
CA PHE A 251 2.18 -7.38 24.32
C PHE A 251 2.64 -6.73 25.63
N CYS A 252 2.57 -5.41 25.71
CA CYS A 252 2.89 -4.68 26.94
C CYS A 252 1.97 -5.03 28.13
N LEU A 253 0.78 -5.60 27.86
CA LEU A 253 -0.21 -6.02 28.84
C LEU A 253 -0.24 -7.54 29.01
N ASP A 254 -0.25 -8.28 27.90
CA ASP A 254 -0.58 -9.71 27.89
C ASP A 254 0.64 -10.64 27.71
N ARG A 255 1.79 -10.06 27.36
CA ARG A 255 3.09 -10.73 27.17
C ARG A 255 3.05 -11.93 26.24
N THR A 256 2.14 -11.97 25.28
CA THR A 256 1.94 -13.13 24.42
C THR A 256 2.81 -13.08 23.17
N LEU A 257 3.63 -14.11 22.99
CA LEU A 257 4.37 -14.38 21.76
C LEU A 257 3.67 -15.51 21.00
N PHE A 258 3.26 -15.26 19.77
CA PHE A 258 2.71 -16.29 18.89
C PHE A 258 3.81 -16.92 18.06
N VAL A 259 3.74 -18.24 17.96
CA VAL A 259 4.59 -19.03 17.10
C VAL A 259 3.71 -19.93 16.25
N VAL A 260 3.89 -19.90 14.94
CA VAL A 260 3.39 -20.97 14.06
C VAL A 260 4.56 -21.89 13.78
N CYS A 261 4.41 -23.17 14.07
CA CYS A 261 5.47 -24.16 13.93
C CYS A 261 4.94 -25.52 13.49
N SER A 262 5.80 -26.34 12.91
CA SER A 262 5.50 -27.69 12.47
C SER A 262 6.29 -28.72 13.24
N THR A 263 5.73 -29.92 13.34
CA THR A 263 6.34 -31.06 14.00
C THR A 263 6.62 -32.18 13.02
N GLY A 264 7.69 -32.93 13.28
CA GLY A 264 8.10 -34.11 12.53
C GLY A 264 7.62 -35.43 13.14
N THR A 265 8.41 -36.48 12.95
CA THR A 265 8.11 -37.87 13.33
C THR A 265 8.71 -38.33 14.66
N ASP A 266 9.48 -37.46 15.31
CA ASP A 266 10.21 -37.66 16.56
C ASP A 266 9.39 -37.30 17.81
N VAL A 267 8.22 -36.68 17.65
CA VAL A 267 7.26 -36.38 18.72
C VAL A 267 6.25 -37.52 18.93
N ALA A 268 5.47 -37.46 20.01
CA ALA A 268 4.41 -38.42 20.28
C ALA A 268 3.33 -38.41 19.18
N ALA A 269 2.68 -39.56 18.96
CA ALA A 269 1.73 -39.77 17.86
C ALA A 269 0.54 -38.80 17.78
N ALA A 270 0.20 -38.12 18.89
CA ALA A 270 -0.85 -37.10 18.90
C ALA A 270 -0.41 -35.77 18.27
N TYR A 271 0.90 -35.52 18.20
CA TYR A 271 1.48 -34.27 17.71
C TYR A 271 2.23 -34.45 16.38
N GLN A 272 2.36 -35.67 15.88
CA GLN A 272 3.27 -36.02 14.80
C GLN A 272 2.81 -35.50 13.43
N GLY A 273 3.66 -34.74 12.75
CA GLY A 273 3.50 -34.39 11.33
C GLY A 273 2.44 -33.33 11.04
N TYR A 274 2.24 -32.35 11.92
CA TYR A 274 1.22 -31.30 11.76
C TYR A 274 1.79 -29.90 12.01
N THR A 275 1.04 -28.88 11.58
CA THR A 275 1.34 -27.47 11.87
C THR A 275 0.44 -26.94 13.00
N TRP A 276 1.01 -26.11 13.87
CA TRP A 276 0.46 -25.70 15.15
C TRP A 276 0.61 -24.19 15.35
N LEU A 277 -0.36 -23.60 16.06
CA LEU A 277 -0.24 -22.30 16.70
C LEU A 277 0.08 -22.50 18.19
N CYS A 278 1.21 -21.95 18.61
CA CYS A 278 1.78 -22.07 19.95
C CYS A 278 1.98 -20.68 20.56
N PRO A 279 0.99 -20.16 21.32
CA PRO A 279 1.18 -18.97 22.13
C PRO A 279 2.10 -19.29 23.31
N GLY A 280 2.99 -18.37 23.68
CA GLY A 280 3.79 -18.43 24.89
C GLY A 280 3.72 -17.12 25.68
N GLU A 281 3.71 -17.21 27.01
CA GLU A 281 3.75 -16.04 27.90
C GLU A 281 5.20 -15.70 28.26
N ARG A 282 5.62 -14.45 27.99
CA ARG A 282 6.97 -13.97 28.23
C ARG A 282 7.19 -13.56 29.69
N ASP A 283 8.25 -14.09 30.30
CA ASP A 283 8.81 -13.61 31.56
C ASP A 283 10.12 -12.86 31.29
N GLY A 284 10.07 -11.54 31.49
CA GLY A 284 11.19 -10.65 31.22
C GLY A 284 12.34 -10.84 32.21
N ASN A 285 12.05 -11.19 33.46
CA ASN A 285 13.07 -11.29 34.51
C ASN A 285 13.92 -12.56 34.39
N SER A 286 13.29 -13.68 34.02
CA SER A 286 13.99 -14.95 33.82
C SER A 286 14.46 -15.14 32.36
N ASN A 287 13.99 -14.29 31.44
CA ASN A 287 14.16 -14.40 30.00
C ASN A 287 13.76 -15.80 29.51
N THR A 288 12.57 -16.26 29.89
CA THR A 288 11.98 -17.54 29.46
C THR A 288 10.56 -17.34 29.00
N THR A 289 10.06 -18.27 28.20
CA THR A 289 8.68 -18.30 27.76
C THR A 289 7.97 -19.48 28.41
N ASP A 290 6.78 -19.25 28.98
CA ASP A 290 5.89 -20.32 29.42
C ASP A 290 4.97 -20.71 28.25
N TRP A 291 5.28 -21.85 27.61
CA TRP A 291 4.50 -22.41 26.51
C TRP A 291 3.26 -23.19 26.98
N ASP A 292 3.15 -23.48 28.28
CA ASP A 292 2.04 -24.25 28.87
C ASP A 292 0.93 -23.35 29.46
N PHE A 293 1.10 -22.02 29.45
CA PHE A 293 0.21 -21.09 30.15
C PHE A 293 -1.26 -21.16 29.67
N LEU A 294 -1.49 -21.55 28.40
CA LEU A 294 -2.82 -21.78 27.81
C LEU A 294 -3.15 -23.27 27.58
N SER A 295 -2.40 -24.21 28.16
CA SER A 295 -2.66 -25.66 28.03
C SER A 295 -4.08 -26.06 28.47
N GLY A 296 -4.64 -25.36 29.46
CA GLY A 296 -6.02 -25.56 29.92
C GLY A 296 -7.10 -25.09 28.93
N SER A 297 -6.72 -24.31 27.92
CA SER A 297 -7.56 -23.70 26.90
C SER A 297 -7.46 -24.38 25.53
N GLY A 298 -6.79 -25.53 25.45
CA GLY A 298 -6.65 -26.31 24.21
C GLY A 298 -5.47 -25.92 23.32
N TYR A 299 -4.50 -25.19 23.87
CA TYR A 299 -3.23 -24.90 23.21
C TYR A 299 -2.14 -25.93 23.57
N PRO A 300 -1.15 -26.18 22.69
CA PRO A 300 -1.02 -25.64 21.33
C PRO A 300 -2.16 -26.08 20.41
N LEU A 301 -2.55 -25.22 19.47
CA LEU A 301 -3.71 -25.41 18.60
C LEU A 301 -3.27 -25.97 17.25
N MET A 302 -3.71 -27.18 16.89
CA MET A 302 -3.46 -27.75 15.57
C MET A 302 -4.24 -26.99 14.50
N LEU A 303 -3.57 -26.57 13.43
CA LEU A 303 -4.24 -25.95 12.30
C LEU A 303 -5.00 -27.00 11.50
N SER A 304 -6.26 -26.70 11.19
CA SER A 304 -7.11 -27.61 10.46
C SER A 304 -8.31 -26.89 9.85
N ASP A 305 -8.81 -27.45 8.75
CA ASP A 305 -10.13 -27.10 8.25
C ASP A 305 -11.20 -27.81 9.11
N GLY A 306 -11.88 -27.01 9.94
CA GLY A 306 -13.03 -27.43 10.77
C GLY A 306 -12.73 -28.55 11.77
N GLY A 307 -11.47 -28.72 12.18
CA GLY A 307 -11.06 -29.82 13.07
C GLY A 307 -11.01 -31.20 12.40
N ILE A 308 -11.22 -31.29 11.08
CA ILE A 308 -11.34 -32.55 10.34
C ILE A 308 -10.10 -32.81 9.50
N ASN A 309 -9.60 -31.80 8.79
CA ASN A 309 -8.47 -31.92 7.89
C ASN A 309 -7.28 -31.12 8.43
N PRO A 310 -6.32 -31.75 9.12
CA PRO A 310 -5.17 -31.05 9.68
C PRO A 310 -4.19 -30.61 8.59
N VAL A 311 -3.57 -29.45 8.80
CA VAL A 311 -2.45 -28.97 7.98
C VAL A 311 -1.23 -29.82 8.29
N ALA A 312 -0.62 -30.40 7.25
CA ALA A 312 0.57 -31.23 7.39
C ALA A 312 1.78 -30.40 7.85
N GLY A 313 2.58 -30.99 8.73
CA GLY A 313 3.83 -30.42 9.22
C GLY A 313 5.05 -30.84 8.39
N ASP A 314 6.19 -30.93 9.06
CA ASP A 314 7.47 -31.23 8.41
C ASP A 314 7.59 -32.72 8.03
N SER A 315 8.24 -32.97 6.90
CA SER A 315 8.53 -34.32 6.41
C SER A 315 9.59 -34.27 5.31
N ALA A 316 10.20 -35.40 4.97
CA ALA A 316 11.26 -35.48 3.96
C ALA A 316 10.93 -34.95 2.54
N ALA A 317 9.66 -34.64 2.24
CA ALA A 317 9.23 -34.06 0.97
C ALA A 317 9.02 -32.54 1.03
N VAL A 318 9.05 -31.95 2.23
CA VAL A 318 8.85 -30.52 2.44
C VAL A 318 10.08 -29.76 2.00
N SER A 319 9.89 -28.67 1.27
CA SER A 319 10.96 -27.73 0.97
C SER A 319 10.93 -26.51 1.90
N TYR A 320 9.75 -26.03 2.26
CA TYR A 320 9.56 -25.01 3.29
C TYR A 320 8.12 -25.00 3.83
N VAL A 321 7.94 -24.36 4.98
CA VAL A 321 6.66 -23.87 5.49
C VAL A 321 6.85 -22.40 5.88
N ARG A 322 5.91 -21.56 5.48
CA ARG A 322 5.87 -20.13 5.80
C ARG A 322 4.55 -19.82 6.49
N ALA A 323 4.60 -18.93 7.47
CA ALA A 323 3.40 -18.39 8.09
C ALA A 323 3.51 -16.87 8.28
N SER A 324 2.38 -16.18 8.12
CA SER A 324 2.22 -14.77 8.45
C SER A 324 1.09 -14.65 9.47
N LEU A 325 1.29 -13.81 10.50
CA LEU A 325 0.35 -13.61 11.59
C LEU A 325 -0.16 -12.17 11.56
N ALA A 326 -1.46 -11.99 11.79
CA ALA A 326 -2.06 -10.67 11.92
C ALA A 326 -3.08 -10.66 13.06
N GLN A 327 -3.02 -9.65 13.90
CA GLN A 327 -3.80 -9.60 15.14
C GLN A 327 -4.63 -8.32 15.20
N PRO A 328 -5.81 -8.38 15.83
CA PRO A 328 -6.60 -7.19 16.10
C PRO A 328 -6.01 -6.36 17.24
N ASP A 329 -6.29 -5.06 17.18
CA ASP A 329 -6.16 -4.18 18.33
C ASP A 329 -7.13 -4.62 19.43
N GLY A 330 -6.65 -4.68 20.67
CA GLY A 330 -7.44 -5.19 21.79
C GLY A 330 -7.37 -6.70 21.96
N TYR A 331 -6.49 -7.42 21.25
CA TYR A 331 -6.20 -8.82 21.54
C TYR A 331 -5.89 -9.01 23.03
N GLY A 332 -6.45 -10.05 23.64
CA GLY A 332 -6.22 -10.35 25.05
C GLY A 332 -6.03 -11.82 25.33
N SER A 333 -4.85 -12.21 25.82
CA SER A 333 -4.57 -13.60 26.19
C SER A 333 -5.33 -14.08 27.44
N SER A 334 -5.94 -13.19 28.22
CA SER A 334 -6.57 -13.55 29.50
C SER A 334 -7.99 -14.14 29.38
N ALA A 335 -8.70 -13.86 28.29
CA ALA A 335 -10.08 -14.29 28.09
C ALA A 335 -10.24 -14.97 26.73
N GLY A 336 -10.98 -16.08 26.69
CA GLY A 336 -11.20 -16.81 25.44
C GLY A 336 -11.82 -15.95 24.35
N ASP A 337 -12.82 -15.13 24.68
CA ASP A 337 -13.52 -14.32 23.67
C ASP A 337 -12.62 -13.26 22.99
N ASP A 338 -11.52 -12.89 23.64
CA ASP A 338 -10.54 -11.89 23.18
C ASP A 338 -9.33 -12.54 22.48
N ARG A 339 -9.22 -13.88 22.52
CA ARG A 339 -8.20 -14.65 21.80
C ARG A 339 -8.63 -14.84 20.35
N ARG A 340 -8.49 -13.79 19.56
CA ARG A 340 -8.79 -13.80 18.12
C ARG A 340 -7.60 -13.31 17.31
N LEU A 341 -7.28 -14.02 16.24
CA LEU A 341 -6.22 -13.62 15.32
C LEU A 341 -6.41 -14.31 13.97
N PHE A 342 -5.62 -13.88 13.02
CA PHE A 342 -5.51 -14.47 11.70
C PHE A 342 -4.09 -14.96 11.48
N LEU A 343 -3.95 -16.05 10.73
CA LEU A 343 -2.67 -16.50 10.23
C LEU A 343 -2.82 -17.08 8.84
N SER A 344 -1.83 -16.93 7.97
CA SER A 344 -1.71 -17.73 6.75
C SER A 344 -0.71 -18.85 6.97
N VAL A 345 -0.89 -19.94 6.23
CA VAL A 345 0.12 -20.98 6.05
C VAL A 345 0.27 -21.28 4.57
N GLU A 346 1.53 -21.34 4.15
CA GLU A 346 1.96 -21.77 2.83
C GLU A 346 3.06 -22.84 3.01
N ARG A 347 2.94 -23.96 2.31
CA ARG A 347 3.81 -25.12 2.44
C ARG A 347 4.03 -25.74 1.07
N GLU A 348 5.27 -26.05 0.73
CA GLU A 348 5.58 -26.80 -0.49
C GLU A 348 6.04 -28.23 -0.13
N PRO A 349 5.33 -29.30 -0.54
CA PRO A 349 4.10 -29.28 -1.36
C PRO A 349 2.84 -28.90 -0.57
N ASP A 350 1.84 -28.36 -1.26
CA ASP A 350 0.63 -27.80 -0.66
C ASP A 350 -0.09 -28.77 0.28
N SER A 351 -0.64 -28.21 1.37
CA SER A 351 -1.46 -28.94 2.31
C SER A 351 -2.48 -28.02 2.98
N TYR A 352 -3.60 -27.76 2.30
CA TYR A 352 -4.65 -26.88 2.81
C TYR A 352 -4.18 -25.43 2.99
N ASP A 353 -3.28 -24.98 2.11
CA ASP A 353 -2.71 -23.64 2.15
C ASP A 353 -3.83 -22.59 1.98
N ASP A 354 -3.89 -21.66 2.94
CA ASP A 354 -4.93 -20.63 3.04
C ASP A 354 -4.63 -19.67 4.22
N VAL A 355 -5.55 -18.74 4.43
CA VAL A 355 -5.75 -17.98 5.66
C VAL A 355 -6.66 -18.75 6.62
N TYR A 356 -6.28 -18.75 7.90
CA TYR A 356 -7.01 -19.31 9.01
C TYR A 356 -7.41 -18.23 9.99
N ARG A 357 -8.65 -18.29 10.44
CA ARG A 357 -9.16 -17.49 11.56
C ARG A 357 -9.16 -18.32 12.82
N ILE A 358 -8.69 -17.71 13.90
CA ILE A 358 -8.74 -18.24 15.25
C ILE A 358 -9.77 -17.44 16.05
N VAL A 359 -10.78 -18.10 16.62
CA VAL A 359 -11.78 -17.47 17.51
C VAL A 359 -11.98 -18.29 18.79
N GLY A 360 -11.39 -17.83 19.89
CA GLY A 360 -11.63 -18.35 21.22
C GLY A 360 -11.08 -19.74 21.53
N ASP A 361 -11.76 -20.48 22.41
CA ASP A 361 -11.25 -21.70 23.06
C ASP A 361 -12.10 -22.96 22.82
N THR A 362 -13.24 -22.85 22.13
CA THR A 362 -14.26 -23.92 22.12
C THR A 362 -14.04 -24.97 21.03
N PRO A 363 -14.09 -26.29 21.35
CA PRO A 363 -13.19 -27.28 20.76
C PRO A 363 -13.58 -27.87 19.39
N VAL A 364 -14.34 -27.15 18.56
CA VAL A 364 -14.71 -27.64 17.21
C VAL A 364 -14.65 -26.54 16.15
N ASP A 365 -14.62 -25.26 16.55
CA ASP A 365 -14.72 -24.11 15.64
C ASP A 365 -13.63 -23.05 15.92
N VAL A 366 -12.59 -23.37 16.70
CA VAL A 366 -11.55 -22.40 17.05
C VAL A 366 -10.75 -22.00 15.82
N CYS A 367 -10.25 -22.99 15.06
CA CYS A 367 -9.45 -22.79 13.85
C CYS A 367 -10.34 -23.06 12.63
N GLN A 368 -10.49 -22.06 11.78
CA GLN A 368 -11.35 -22.13 10.60
C GLN A 368 -10.58 -21.61 9.38
N ARG A 369 -10.47 -22.44 8.35
CA ARG A 369 -10.02 -22.04 7.02
C ARG A 369 -10.97 -20.96 6.49
N MET A 370 -10.43 -19.91 5.89
CA MET A 370 -11.20 -18.75 5.41
C MET A 370 -11.56 -18.82 3.93
N ASP A 371 -11.11 -19.85 3.21
CA ASP A 371 -11.46 -20.16 1.83
C ASP A 371 -11.27 -18.94 0.90
N VAL A 372 -10.08 -18.32 0.91
CA VAL A 372 -9.80 -17.06 0.18
C VAL A 372 -10.21 -17.16 -1.30
N ASP A 373 -9.88 -18.28 -1.96
CA ASP A 373 -10.26 -18.57 -3.36
C ASP A 373 -11.42 -19.59 -3.47
N GLY A 374 -12.38 -19.53 -2.54
CA GLY A 374 -13.57 -20.38 -2.59
C GLY A 374 -13.33 -21.86 -2.25
N GLY A 375 -12.25 -22.16 -1.51
CA GLY A 375 -12.00 -23.44 -0.85
C GLY A 375 -11.00 -24.36 -1.54
N THR A 376 -10.35 -23.91 -2.61
CA THR A 376 -9.13 -24.54 -3.13
C THR A 376 -7.90 -24.08 -2.37
N ASP A 377 -6.83 -24.88 -2.43
CA ASP A 377 -5.53 -24.48 -1.90
C ASP A 377 -5.01 -23.26 -2.68
N ILE A 378 -4.60 -22.25 -1.93
CA ILE A 378 -4.09 -20.98 -2.43
C ILE A 378 -2.86 -20.60 -1.61
N ASP A 379 -1.79 -20.27 -2.32
CA ASP A 379 -0.52 -19.90 -1.73
C ASP A 379 -0.52 -18.44 -1.29
N ILE A 380 -0.65 -18.20 0.02
CA ILE A 380 -0.69 -16.86 0.61
C ILE A 380 0.67 -16.52 1.24
N TRP A 381 1.38 -15.59 0.60
CA TRP A 381 2.73 -15.18 0.99
C TRP A 381 2.76 -14.34 2.27
N SER A 382 1.77 -13.47 2.46
CA SER A 382 1.61 -12.69 3.68
C SER A 382 0.17 -12.21 3.90
N ILE A 383 -0.15 -11.89 5.15
CA ILE A 383 -1.41 -11.24 5.52
C ILE A 383 -1.15 -9.97 6.31
N ALA A 384 -2.12 -9.05 6.28
CA ALA A 384 -2.08 -7.84 7.10
C ALA A 384 -3.49 -7.46 7.56
N TYR A 385 -3.66 -7.22 8.86
CA TYR A 385 -4.93 -6.84 9.46
C TYR A 385 -4.86 -5.43 10.06
N ARG A 386 -5.93 -4.66 9.90
CA ARG A 386 -6.14 -3.39 10.59
C ARG A 386 -7.57 -3.34 11.13
N GLY A 387 -7.70 -3.21 12.44
CA GLY A 387 -8.99 -3.15 13.11
C GLY A 387 -8.92 -3.68 14.53
N ASP A 388 -10.06 -3.79 15.18
CA ASP A 388 -10.22 -4.33 16.52
C ASP A 388 -10.92 -5.70 16.50
N LEU A 389 -11.35 -6.20 17.67
CA LEU A 389 -12.04 -7.49 17.78
C LEU A 389 -13.44 -7.54 17.13
N GLU A 390 -13.98 -6.39 16.69
CA GLU A 390 -15.34 -6.24 16.16
C GLU A 390 -15.37 -5.85 14.68
N ASP A 391 -14.48 -4.96 14.23
CA ASP A 391 -14.45 -4.41 12.87
C ASP A 391 -13.02 -4.21 12.36
N GLY A 392 -12.79 -4.46 11.07
CA GLY A 392 -11.49 -4.27 10.44
C GLY A 392 -11.36 -4.88 9.05
N ALA A 393 -10.25 -4.59 8.40
CA ALA A 393 -9.91 -5.12 7.09
C ALA A 393 -8.74 -6.09 7.19
N LEU A 394 -8.95 -7.32 6.72
CA LEU A 394 -7.90 -8.32 6.52
C LEU A 394 -7.52 -8.36 5.04
N LEU A 395 -6.23 -8.38 4.77
CA LEU A 395 -5.66 -8.52 3.44
C LEU A 395 -4.83 -9.81 3.36
N ALA A 396 -4.88 -10.47 2.22
CA ALA A 396 -4.10 -11.66 1.91
C ALA A 396 -3.42 -11.49 0.55
N GLY A 397 -2.09 -11.54 0.53
CA GLY A 397 -1.27 -11.37 -0.67
C GLY A 397 -0.81 -12.72 -1.19
N GLU A 398 -0.98 -12.94 -2.49
CA GLU A 398 -0.63 -14.21 -3.14
C GLU A 398 0.89 -14.36 -3.36
N ARG A 399 1.34 -15.63 -3.37
CA ARG A 399 2.69 -16.00 -3.78
C ARG A 399 2.88 -15.90 -5.28
N ASP A 400 1.88 -16.31 -6.05
CA ASP A 400 1.96 -16.39 -7.50
C ASP A 400 1.31 -15.15 -8.14
N PRO A 401 1.69 -14.80 -9.39
CA PRO A 401 1.09 -13.69 -10.08
C PRO A 401 -0.30 -14.08 -10.61
N ILE A 402 -1.14 -13.06 -10.86
CA ILE A 402 -2.41 -13.26 -11.55
C ILE A 402 -2.12 -13.76 -12.96
N ALA A 403 -2.64 -14.94 -13.29
CA ALA A 403 -2.32 -15.63 -14.52
C ALA A 403 -2.58 -14.78 -15.78
N ALA A 404 -1.58 -14.72 -16.66
CA ALA A 404 -1.61 -13.95 -17.91
C ALA A 404 -1.75 -12.42 -17.73
N THR A 405 -1.30 -11.89 -16.59
CA THR A 405 -1.18 -10.45 -16.35
C THR A 405 0.22 -10.14 -15.81
N TYR A 406 0.52 -8.86 -15.60
CA TYR A 406 1.73 -8.38 -14.90
C TYR A 406 1.44 -7.99 -13.45
N ASP A 407 0.35 -8.52 -12.89
CA ASP A 407 -0.19 -8.12 -11.60
C ASP A 407 -0.10 -9.26 -10.58
N THR A 408 -0.09 -8.89 -9.30
CA THR A 408 -0.09 -9.81 -8.16
C THR A 408 -1.43 -9.74 -7.42
N GLY A 409 -1.97 -10.91 -7.07
CA GLY A 409 -3.23 -11.02 -6.35
C GLY A 409 -3.13 -10.48 -4.92
N VAL A 410 -4.03 -9.56 -4.57
CA VAL A 410 -4.30 -9.18 -3.18
C VAL A 410 -5.80 -9.23 -2.92
N HIS A 411 -6.18 -10.09 -1.99
CA HIS A 411 -7.55 -10.31 -1.56
C HIS A 411 -7.85 -9.49 -0.31
N ARG A 412 -9.08 -8.98 -0.24
CA ARG A 412 -9.55 -8.12 0.85
C ARG A 412 -10.83 -8.66 1.46
N CYS A 413 -10.83 -8.78 2.78
CA CYS A 413 -12.01 -9.12 3.58
C CYS A 413 -12.35 -7.99 4.56
N LEU A 414 -13.56 -7.44 4.45
CA LEU A 414 -14.04 -6.35 5.31
C LEU A 414 -14.73 -6.79 6.60
N ASN A 415 -15.12 -8.07 6.70
CA ASN A 415 -15.76 -8.62 7.88
C ASN A 415 -15.12 -9.98 8.23
N PRO A 416 -13.81 -10.02 8.54
CA PRO A 416 -13.07 -11.27 8.61
C PRO A 416 -13.47 -12.16 9.80
N PHE A 417 -14.24 -11.65 10.77
CA PHE A 417 -14.80 -12.44 11.88
C PHE A 417 -16.19 -13.06 11.58
N GLU A 418 -16.79 -12.80 10.41
CA GLU A 418 -18.06 -13.45 10.02
C GLU A 418 -17.87 -14.94 9.71
N SER A 419 -18.82 -15.81 10.09
CA SER A 419 -18.69 -17.26 9.88
C SER A 419 -18.40 -17.68 8.44
N LEU A 420 -18.79 -16.86 7.46
CA LEU A 420 -18.50 -17.02 6.03
C LEU A 420 -18.03 -15.66 5.50
N PRO A 421 -16.73 -15.34 5.65
CA PRO A 421 -16.19 -14.06 5.22
C PRO A 421 -16.29 -13.92 3.70
N ASP A 422 -16.59 -12.72 3.22
CA ASP A 422 -16.53 -12.37 1.79
C ASP A 422 -15.15 -11.83 1.45
N TRP A 423 -14.53 -12.39 0.42
CA TRP A 423 -13.24 -11.98 -0.13
C TRP A 423 -13.43 -11.28 -1.47
N GLN A 424 -12.72 -10.19 -1.66
CA GLN A 424 -12.76 -9.38 -2.88
C GLN A 424 -11.35 -9.22 -3.41
N GLU A 425 -11.16 -9.50 -4.69
CA GLU A 425 -9.93 -9.16 -5.40
C GLU A 425 -9.78 -7.65 -5.52
N SER A 426 -8.54 -7.19 -5.63
CA SER A 426 -8.23 -5.79 -5.91
C SER A 426 -8.72 -5.40 -7.31
N THR A 427 -9.44 -4.28 -7.41
CA THR A 427 -9.88 -3.71 -8.69
C THR A 427 -8.70 -3.16 -9.50
N VAL A 428 -7.69 -2.62 -8.80
CA VAL A 428 -6.41 -2.22 -9.38
C VAL A 428 -5.31 -2.88 -8.53
N PRO A 429 -4.83 -4.07 -8.91
CA PRO A 429 -3.85 -4.82 -8.13
C PRO A 429 -2.46 -4.16 -8.14
N PRO A 430 -1.57 -4.51 -7.17
CA PRO A 430 -0.16 -4.21 -7.30
C PRO A 430 0.44 -4.99 -8.48
N THR A 431 1.46 -4.41 -9.13
CA THR A 431 2.17 -5.11 -10.22
C THR A 431 3.24 -6.04 -9.67
N GLY A 432 3.65 -7.01 -10.46
CA GLY A 432 4.81 -7.85 -10.18
C GLY A 432 4.49 -9.34 -10.24
N PRO A 433 5.51 -10.18 -10.05
CA PRO A 433 5.47 -11.62 -10.29
C PRO A 433 4.90 -12.43 -9.10
N GLY A 434 4.39 -11.78 -8.06
CA GLY A 434 3.87 -12.44 -6.86
C GLY A 434 4.57 -12.03 -5.57
N ARG A 435 4.61 -12.98 -4.63
CA ARG A 435 5.20 -12.90 -3.28
C ARG A 435 4.84 -11.59 -2.58
N ALA A 436 3.56 -11.26 -2.58
CA ALA A 436 3.05 -10.02 -2.01
C ALA A 436 3.33 -9.93 -0.50
N VAL A 437 4.21 -9.02 -0.10
CA VAL A 437 4.53 -8.68 1.29
C VAL A 437 3.68 -7.47 1.72
N LEU A 438 2.74 -7.69 2.62
CA LEU A 438 1.78 -6.69 3.07
C LEU A 438 2.15 -6.12 4.45
N ALA A 439 1.98 -4.81 4.62
CA ALA A 439 2.13 -4.16 5.92
C ALA A 439 1.22 -2.93 6.05
N TRP A 440 0.36 -2.90 7.08
CA TRP A 440 -0.39 -1.69 7.43
C TRP A 440 0.54 -0.67 8.07
N ALA A 441 0.45 0.58 7.62
CA ALA A 441 1.03 1.71 8.34
C ALA A 441 0.23 1.94 9.63
N PRO A 442 0.90 1.99 10.80
CA PRO A 442 0.22 2.30 12.06
C PRO A 442 -0.49 3.66 12.05
N ASP A 443 -1.60 3.76 12.79
CA ASP A 443 -2.41 4.98 13.02
C ASP A 443 -3.05 5.65 11.79
N VAL A 444 -2.82 5.14 10.59
CA VAL A 444 -3.37 5.70 9.35
C VAL A 444 -4.03 4.63 8.51
N SER A 445 -4.93 5.05 7.64
CA SER A 445 -5.59 4.13 6.73
C SER A 445 -4.74 3.85 5.48
N LEU A 446 -3.51 3.37 5.62
CA LEU A 446 -2.60 3.12 4.50
C LEU A 446 -1.93 1.74 4.65
N VAL A 447 -1.95 0.92 3.61
CA VAL A 447 -1.24 -0.36 3.52
C VAL A 447 -0.21 -0.30 2.41
N TYR A 448 0.90 -0.99 2.59
CA TYR A 448 1.93 -1.21 1.58
C TYR A 448 1.93 -2.66 1.10
N CYS A 449 2.31 -2.86 -0.17
CA CYS A 449 2.55 -4.16 -0.77
C CYS A 449 3.87 -4.11 -1.53
N GLY A 450 4.79 -5.03 -1.20
CA GLY A 450 6.00 -5.29 -1.98
C GLY A 450 5.82 -6.57 -2.77
N THR A 451 6.15 -6.56 -4.05
CA THR A 451 6.09 -7.75 -4.91
C THR A 451 7.49 -8.17 -5.32
N SER A 452 7.68 -9.47 -5.51
CA SER A 452 8.97 -10.02 -5.91
C SER A 452 8.91 -11.43 -6.50
N SER A 453 9.94 -11.80 -7.26
CA SER A 453 10.28 -13.16 -7.65
C SER A 453 11.56 -13.64 -6.93
N GLN A 454 11.81 -14.94 -6.89
CA GLN A 454 13.06 -15.48 -6.36
C GLN A 454 13.54 -16.70 -7.17
N PRO A 455 14.69 -16.62 -7.87
CA PRO A 455 15.51 -15.41 -8.07
C PRO A 455 14.75 -14.30 -8.80
N GLY A 456 15.22 -13.05 -8.67
CA GLY A 456 14.63 -11.91 -9.36
C GLY A 456 14.84 -11.96 -10.87
N ASP A 457 13.85 -11.49 -11.63
CA ASP A 457 13.92 -11.37 -13.08
C ASP A 457 13.79 -9.90 -13.48
N ALA A 458 14.72 -9.40 -14.29
CA ALA A 458 14.68 -7.99 -14.70
C ALA A 458 13.40 -7.68 -15.50
N LEU A 459 12.81 -6.50 -15.24
CA LEU A 459 11.60 -6.00 -15.91
C LEU A 459 10.36 -6.86 -15.66
N ASP A 460 10.27 -7.48 -14.49
CA ASP A 460 9.13 -8.32 -14.10
C ASP A 460 7.99 -7.55 -13.41
N GLU A 461 8.09 -6.22 -13.37
CA GLU A 461 7.10 -5.29 -12.80
C GLU A 461 6.96 -5.37 -11.28
N SER A 462 7.89 -6.02 -10.58
CA SER A 462 8.06 -5.95 -9.13
C SER A 462 8.08 -4.49 -8.66
N ALA A 463 7.40 -4.19 -7.56
CA ALA A 463 7.21 -2.80 -7.12
C ALA A 463 6.90 -2.68 -5.62
N PHE A 464 7.18 -1.49 -5.08
CA PHE A 464 6.59 -1.03 -3.83
C PHE A 464 5.29 -0.27 -4.13
N SER A 465 4.18 -0.80 -3.65
CA SER A 465 2.84 -0.27 -3.86
C SER A 465 2.18 0.18 -2.56
N ALA A 466 1.23 1.10 -2.65
CA ALA A 466 0.43 1.55 -1.51
C ALA A 466 -1.07 1.63 -1.85
N SER A 467 -1.92 1.40 -0.85
CA SER A 467 -3.38 1.55 -0.96
C SER A 467 -3.99 2.04 0.34
N MET A 468 -5.09 2.79 0.28
CA MET A 468 -5.81 3.23 1.49
C MET A 468 -6.71 2.14 2.08
N CYS A 469 -7.09 1.17 1.24
CA CYS A 469 -8.09 0.16 1.55
C CYS A 469 -7.66 -1.26 1.17
N GLY A 470 -6.59 -1.43 0.37
CA GLY A 470 -6.18 -2.72 -0.18
C GLY A 470 -7.00 -3.17 -1.39
N ASP A 471 -7.47 -2.22 -2.20
CA ASP A 471 -8.27 -2.47 -3.43
C ASP A 471 -7.72 -1.69 -4.62
N LEU A 472 -7.47 -0.38 -4.41
CA LEU A 472 -6.86 0.50 -5.41
C LEU A 472 -5.40 0.72 -5.06
N TRP A 473 -4.51 -0.02 -5.70
CA TRP A 473 -3.07 0.05 -5.45
C TRP A 473 -2.38 1.03 -6.40
N ARG A 474 -1.43 1.79 -5.84
CA ARG A 474 -0.53 2.69 -6.56
C ARG A 474 0.88 2.14 -6.47
N GLN A 475 1.57 2.00 -7.59
CA GLN A 475 2.99 1.70 -7.54
C GLN A 475 3.73 3.01 -7.30
N MET A 476 4.32 3.11 -6.12
CA MET A 476 4.89 4.36 -5.60
C MET A 476 6.38 4.46 -5.88
N ALA A 477 7.09 3.33 -5.79
CA ALA A 477 8.54 3.29 -5.89
C ALA A 477 9.07 1.89 -6.20
N LEU A 478 10.39 1.83 -6.47
CA LEU A 478 11.16 0.60 -6.66
C LEU A 478 10.57 -0.30 -7.76
N ILE A 479 9.99 0.32 -8.78
CA ILE A 479 9.31 -0.37 -9.86
C ILE A 479 10.37 -0.91 -10.83
N ASP A 480 10.42 -2.22 -11.00
CA ASP A 480 11.26 -2.88 -12.00
C ASP A 480 10.59 -2.83 -13.38
N THR A 481 10.80 -1.72 -14.08
CA THR A 481 10.20 -1.46 -15.38
C THR A 481 11.11 -0.64 -16.29
N GLU A 482 10.87 -0.71 -17.58
CA GLU A 482 11.50 0.14 -18.60
C GLU A 482 10.40 0.74 -19.45
N PHE A 483 10.55 1.99 -19.88
CA PHE A 483 9.50 2.61 -20.67
C PHE A 483 10.00 3.70 -21.62
N THR A 484 9.13 4.08 -22.55
CA THR A 484 9.27 5.26 -23.40
C THR A 484 8.06 6.19 -23.17
N LEU A 485 8.30 7.49 -23.05
CA LEU A 485 7.24 8.49 -22.92
C LEU A 485 6.41 8.60 -24.21
N CYS A 486 5.09 8.61 -24.09
CA CYS A 486 4.16 8.64 -25.23
C CYS A 486 3.34 9.94 -25.32
N ASP A 487 2.61 10.28 -24.26
CA ASP A 487 1.72 11.46 -24.21
C ASP A 487 1.78 12.11 -22.81
N LEU A 488 1.33 13.36 -22.71
CA LEU A 488 1.33 14.15 -21.47
C LEU A 488 0.13 15.09 -21.45
N VAL A 489 -0.56 15.18 -20.32
CA VAL A 489 -1.64 16.15 -20.10
C VAL A 489 -1.46 16.88 -18.77
N VAL A 490 -1.81 18.17 -18.77
CA VAL A 490 -1.83 19.03 -17.58
C VAL A 490 -3.26 19.46 -17.35
N THR A 491 -3.72 19.45 -16.10
CA THR A 491 -5.06 19.94 -15.77
C THR A 491 -5.20 21.43 -16.07
N PRO A 492 -6.41 21.94 -16.37
CA PRO A 492 -6.60 23.35 -16.74
C PRO A 492 -6.13 24.35 -15.66
N ASP A 493 -6.24 23.96 -14.39
CA ASP A 493 -5.75 24.74 -13.25
C ASP A 493 -4.23 24.67 -13.04
N GLY A 494 -3.53 23.81 -13.80
CA GLY A 494 -2.10 23.54 -13.65
C GLY A 494 -1.74 22.79 -12.36
N GLY A 495 -2.72 22.18 -11.70
CA GLY A 495 -2.58 21.55 -10.39
C GLY A 495 -2.14 20.09 -10.44
N ASP A 496 -2.42 19.37 -11.54
CA ASP A 496 -2.03 17.97 -11.73
C ASP A 496 -1.40 17.76 -13.12
N LEU A 497 -0.48 16.80 -13.19
CA LEU A 497 0.27 16.42 -14.38
C LEU A 497 0.22 14.90 -14.54
N PHE A 498 -0.16 14.43 -15.73
CA PHE A 498 -0.19 13.02 -16.07
C PHE A 498 0.63 12.75 -17.33
N LEU A 499 1.27 11.58 -17.38
CA LEU A 499 1.93 11.08 -18.58
C LEU A 499 1.51 9.65 -18.88
N SER A 500 1.59 9.27 -20.15
CA SER A 500 1.50 7.88 -20.58
C SER A 500 2.86 7.38 -21.07
N THR A 501 3.10 6.09 -20.87
CA THR A 501 4.31 5.42 -21.32
C THR A 501 3.99 4.09 -21.99
N SER A 502 4.84 3.70 -22.93
CA SER A 502 4.85 2.35 -23.49
C SER A 502 6.00 1.53 -22.94
N ASN A 503 5.77 0.22 -22.83
CA ASN A 503 6.76 -0.74 -22.37
C ASN A 503 6.74 -1.95 -23.31
N LYS A 504 7.91 -2.33 -23.82
CA LYS A 504 8.04 -3.47 -24.71
C LYS A 504 7.96 -4.82 -23.98
N TRP A 505 8.26 -4.83 -22.69
CA TRP A 505 8.43 -6.02 -21.86
C TRP A 505 7.36 -6.16 -20.78
N GLY A 506 6.50 -5.15 -20.64
CA GLY A 506 5.47 -5.05 -19.61
C GLY A 506 4.32 -4.18 -20.10
N PRO A 507 3.44 -3.72 -19.20
CA PRO A 507 2.26 -2.97 -19.58
C PRO A 507 2.56 -1.50 -19.90
N GLU A 508 1.76 -0.89 -20.77
CA GLU A 508 1.65 0.56 -20.86
C GLU A 508 1.22 1.11 -19.50
N SER A 509 1.69 2.31 -19.17
CA SER A 509 1.47 2.88 -17.85
C SER A 509 1.00 4.32 -17.92
N ILE A 510 0.10 4.68 -17.00
CA ILE A 510 -0.29 6.06 -16.72
C ILE A 510 0.33 6.44 -15.39
N TRP A 511 0.99 7.59 -15.38
CA TRP A 511 1.67 8.13 -14.21
C TRP A 511 1.09 9.47 -13.84
N GLN A 512 1.01 9.74 -12.55
CA GLN A 512 0.56 11.01 -11.98
C GLN A 512 1.70 11.63 -11.17
N SER A 513 1.95 12.91 -11.39
CA SER A 513 2.87 13.64 -10.51
C SER A 513 2.16 14.12 -9.25
N PHE A 514 2.83 13.96 -8.10
CA PHE A 514 2.28 14.32 -6.79
C PHE A 514 3.13 15.35 -6.02
N SER A 515 4.23 15.82 -6.61
CA SER A 515 5.17 16.77 -5.99
C SER A 515 4.78 18.23 -6.21
N ASP A 516 5.41 19.14 -5.43
CA ASP A 516 5.39 20.58 -5.67
C ASP A 516 6.85 21.08 -5.69
N PRO A 517 7.42 21.46 -6.86
CA PRO A 517 6.75 21.57 -8.16
C PRO A 517 6.36 20.22 -8.79
N LEU A 518 5.38 20.24 -9.70
CA LEU A 518 4.98 19.06 -10.48
C LEU A 518 6.15 18.56 -11.32
N GLY A 519 6.21 17.25 -11.49
CA GLY A 519 7.19 16.57 -12.34
C GLY A 519 8.46 16.13 -11.62
N GLU A 520 8.63 16.39 -10.32
CA GLU A 520 9.78 15.89 -9.55
C GLU A 520 9.56 14.47 -9.03
N ARG A 521 8.30 14.06 -8.83
CA ARG A 521 7.94 12.72 -8.34
C ARG A 521 6.69 12.21 -8.99
N TRP A 522 6.64 10.89 -9.13
CA TRP A 522 5.63 10.18 -9.89
C TRP A 522 5.17 8.93 -9.17
N GLU A 523 3.87 8.65 -9.26
CA GLU A 523 3.27 7.37 -8.93
C GLU A 523 2.63 6.79 -10.19
N ARG A 524 2.72 5.46 -10.37
CA ARG A 524 1.97 4.78 -11.43
C ARG A 524 0.55 4.54 -10.93
N VAL A 525 -0.41 5.04 -11.70
CA VAL A 525 -1.84 5.05 -11.33
C VAL A 525 -2.68 4.05 -12.10
N LEU A 526 -2.18 3.54 -13.24
CA LEU A 526 -2.85 2.52 -14.05
C LEU A 526 -1.82 1.79 -14.92
N THR A 527 -1.96 0.49 -15.03
CA THR A 527 -1.34 -0.35 -16.06
C THR A 527 -2.39 -0.75 -17.10
N VAL A 528 -1.97 -0.80 -18.36
CA VAL A 528 -2.80 -1.20 -19.50
C VAL A 528 -1.99 -2.19 -20.33
N ASP A 529 -2.41 -3.45 -20.36
CA ASP A 529 -1.80 -4.45 -21.24
C ASP A 529 -2.33 -4.29 -22.67
N THR A 530 -1.54 -3.70 -23.58
CA THR A 530 -1.97 -3.46 -24.96
C THR A 530 -1.24 -4.34 -25.96
N GLU A 531 -1.87 -4.60 -27.11
CA GLU A 531 -1.15 -5.24 -28.24
C GLU A 531 -0.41 -4.21 -29.11
N SER A 532 -0.73 -2.93 -28.92
CA SER A 532 -0.23 -1.82 -29.74
C SER A 532 1.08 -1.20 -29.24
N ASP A 533 1.52 -1.57 -28.04
CA ASP A 533 2.61 -0.94 -27.29
C ASP A 533 2.40 0.58 -27.11
N ALA A 534 1.15 1.05 -26.97
CA ALA A 534 0.83 2.49 -26.88
C ALA A 534 -0.56 2.81 -26.29
N VAL A 535 -0.60 3.77 -25.35
CA VAL A 535 -1.84 4.39 -24.88
C VAL A 535 -1.82 5.91 -24.95
N MET A 536 -2.97 6.47 -25.28
CA MET A 536 -3.24 7.91 -25.31
C MET A 536 -4.04 8.30 -24.07
N ILE A 537 -3.78 9.52 -23.56
CA ILE A 537 -4.49 10.09 -22.42
C ILE A 537 -5.10 11.43 -22.81
N LYS A 538 -6.38 11.66 -22.48
CA LYS A 538 -7.07 12.94 -22.73
C LYS A 538 -7.97 13.32 -21.55
N LEU A 539 -7.96 14.61 -21.24
CA LEU A 539 -8.87 15.23 -20.27
C LEU A 539 -10.17 15.65 -20.95
N SER A 540 -11.26 15.63 -20.18
CA SER A 540 -12.51 16.30 -20.53
C SER A 540 -12.31 17.81 -20.77
N GLN A 541 -13.07 18.43 -21.71
CA GLN A 541 -13.11 19.89 -21.78
C GLN A 541 -13.79 20.53 -20.57
N GLU A 542 -14.59 19.75 -19.84
CA GLU A 542 -15.27 20.11 -18.61
C GLU A 542 -14.53 19.54 -17.37
N PHE A 543 -13.22 19.25 -17.49
CA PHE A 543 -12.43 18.64 -16.41
C PHE A 543 -12.53 19.38 -15.07
N ASP A 544 -12.59 20.71 -15.07
CA ASP A 544 -12.74 21.52 -13.85
C ASP A 544 -14.09 21.27 -13.12
N GLU A 545 -15.07 20.67 -13.81
CA GLU A 545 -16.39 20.34 -13.30
C GLU A 545 -16.58 18.83 -13.07
N ASP A 546 -15.98 17.97 -13.91
CA ASP A 546 -16.24 16.53 -13.95
C ASP A 546 -15.06 15.61 -13.58
N ASP A 547 -13.85 16.16 -13.40
CA ASP A 547 -12.63 15.42 -13.05
C ASP A 547 -12.31 14.21 -13.98
N THR A 548 -12.83 14.23 -15.23
CA THR A 548 -12.85 13.05 -16.11
C THR A 548 -11.60 12.95 -17.00
N ILE A 549 -10.98 11.77 -16.99
CA ILE A 549 -9.86 11.40 -17.85
C ILE A 549 -10.18 10.09 -18.55
N TYR A 550 -9.83 10.00 -19.83
CA TYR A 550 -9.89 8.79 -20.62
C TYR A 550 -8.49 8.35 -21.01
N VAL A 551 -8.28 7.03 -20.96
CA VAL A 551 -7.08 6.34 -21.42
C VAL A 551 -7.52 5.33 -22.46
N VAL A 552 -6.96 5.44 -23.67
CA VAL A 552 -7.37 4.63 -24.83
C VAL A 552 -6.13 4.04 -25.48
N GLU A 553 -6.19 2.75 -25.79
CA GLU A 553 -5.18 2.06 -26.59
C GLU A 553 -5.11 2.66 -28.00
N HIS A 554 -3.91 3.04 -28.44
CA HIS A 554 -3.71 3.60 -29.77
C HIS A 554 -3.67 2.50 -30.83
N ASP A 555 -4.44 2.64 -31.91
CA ASP A 555 -4.65 1.59 -32.92
C ASP A 555 -5.20 0.28 -32.31
N GLY A 556 -5.90 0.41 -31.19
CA GLY A 556 -6.56 -0.70 -30.50
C GLY A 556 -7.92 -0.29 -29.96
N ALA A 557 -8.46 -1.10 -29.06
CA ALA A 557 -9.87 -1.01 -28.67
C ALA A 557 -10.10 -0.87 -27.17
N ARG A 558 -9.07 -1.05 -26.34
CA ARG A 558 -9.20 -0.94 -24.88
C ARG A 558 -9.40 0.51 -24.46
N ILE A 559 -10.31 0.71 -23.49
CA ILE A 559 -10.67 2.02 -22.96
C ILE A 559 -10.83 1.91 -21.44
N ALA A 560 -10.13 2.77 -20.72
CA ALA A 560 -10.34 3.02 -19.30
C ALA A 560 -10.74 4.49 -19.10
N LEU A 561 -11.53 4.75 -18.06
CA LEU A 561 -11.86 6.12 -17.66
C LEU A 561 -11.79 6.27 -16.14
N THR A 562 -11.49 7.46 -15.69
CA THR A 562 -11.64 7.91 -14.30
C THR A 562 -12.60 9.10 -14.26
N ARG A 563 -13.31 9.27 -13.15
CA ARG A 563 -14.10 10.48 -12.82
C ARG A 563 -13.67 11.11 -11.50
N ASP A 564 -12.46 10.78 -11.08
CA ASP A 564 -11.90 11.17 -9.79
C ASP A 564 -10.40 11.43 -9.92
N ARG A 565 -9.96 12.00 -11.07
CA ARG A 565 -8.57 12.39 -11.33
C ARG A 565 -7.56 11.25 -11.23
N GLY A 566 -7.96 10.07 -11.68
CA GLY A 566 -7.15 8.86 -11.68
C GLY A 566 -7.22 8.09 -10.37
N ASN A 567 -8.03 8.53 -9.38
CA ASN A 567 -8.17 7.85 -8.09
C ASN A 567 -8.72 6.40 -8.23
N SER A 568 -9.64 6.18 -9.16
CA SER A 568 -10.18 4.88 -9.56
C SER A 568 -10.43 4.83 -11.07
N TRP A 569 -10.48 3.62 -11.63
CA TRP A 569 -10.59 3.40 -13.07
C TRP A 569 -11.69 2.40 -13.42
N ASP A 570 -12.58 2.79 -14.33
CA ASP A 570 -13.61 1.93 -14.90
C ASP A 570 -13.19 1.46 -16.30
N TRP A 571 -12.95 0.16 -16.47
CA TRP A 571 -12.79 -0.44 -17.80
C TRP A 571 -14.11 -0.44 -18.57
N GLN A 572 -14.10 0.08 -19.78
CA GLN A 572 -15.26 0.06 -20.67
C GLN A 572 -15.22 -1.16 -21.59
N ARG A 573 -16.35 -1.39 -22.27
CA ARG A 573 -16.37 -2.35 -23.36
C ARG A 573 -15.42 -1.87 -24.47
N ASN A 574 -14.69 -2.81 -25.07
CA ASN A 574 -13.85 -2.52 -26.22
C ASN A 574 -14.61 -1.75 -27.30
N SER A 575 -13.94 -0.75 -27.87
CA SER A 575 -14.41 -0.06 -29.06
C SER A 575 -14.72 -1.07 -30.18
N PRO A 576 -15.76 -0.87 -31.00
CA PRO A 576 -16.04 -1.73 -32.14
C PRO A 576 -14.95 -1.64 -33.23
N GLU A 577 -14.17 -0.56 -33.25
CA GLU A 577 -13.11 -0.30 -34.22
C GLU A 577 -11.84 0.23 -33.52
N PRO A 578 -10.64 -0.01 -34.06
CA PRO A 578 -9.40 0.56 -33.54
C PRO A 578 -9.45 2.09 -33.47
N ILE A 579 -9.04 2.67 -32.36
CA ILE A 579 -9.04 4.13 -32.13
C ILE A 579 -7.65 4.70 -32.44
N LEU A 580 -7.59 5.64 -33.38
CA LEU A 580 -6.34 6.29 -33.82
C LEU A 580 -6.03 7.58 -33.06
N ASP A 581 -7.06 8.32 -32.66
CA ASP A 581 -6.99 9.50 -31.79
C ASP A 581 -8.40 9.77 -31.24
N PHE A 582 -8.52 10.56 -30.18
CA PHE A 582 -9.82 10.90 -29.62
C PHE A 582 -9.81 12.24 -28.88
N VAL A 583 -11.00 12.80 -28.71
CA VAL A 583 -11.23 14.00 -27.88
C VAL A 583 -12.43 13.77 -26.97
N VAL A 584 -12.32 14.27 -25.74
CA VAL A 584 -13.34 14.15 -24.70
C VAL A 584 -14.07 15.49 -24.59
N VAL A 585 -15.37 15.48 -24.85
CA VAL A 585 -16.21 16.68 -24.74
C VAL A 585 -16.53 16.95 -23.27
N ASN A 586 -17.03 15.91 -22.58
CA ASN A 586 -17.41 15.91 -21.17
C ASN A 586 -17.40 14.46 -20.64
N GLU A 587 -17.86 14.25 -19.41
CA GLU A 587 -17.92 12.92 -18.80
C GLU A 587 -18.60 11.85 -19.67
N ASP A 588 -19.64 12.21 -20.42
CA ASP A 588 -20.46 11.27 -21.20
C ASP A 588 -20.01 11.12 -22.65
N THR A 589 -19.46 12.19 -23.24
CA THR A 589 -19.37 12.35 -24.69
C THR A 589 -17.93 12.43 -25.17
N LEU A 590 -17.59 11.61 -26.17
CA LEU A 590 -16.30 11.63 -26.84
C LEU A 590 -16.43 11.33 -28.34
N TYR A 591 -15.45 11.83 -29.10
CA TYR A 591 -15.27 11.53 -30.51
C TYR A 591 -13.98 10.75 -30.70
N ALA A 592 -14.04 9.66 -31.46
CA ALA A 592 -12.91 8.81 -31.77
C ALA A 592 -12.67 8.77 -33.27
N ALA A 593 -11.43 9.03 -33.69
CA ALA A 593 -10.97 8.79 -35.04
C ALA A 593 -10.68 7.30 -35.21
N ILE A 594 -11.14 6.74 -36.32
CA ILE A 594 -10.93 5.33 -36.66
C ILE A 594 -10.40 5.19 -38.10
N PRO A 595 -9.94 4.00 -38.51
CA PRO A 595 -9.43 3.78 -39.86
C PRO A 595 -10.39 4.20 -40.98
N GLY A 596 -9.81 4.61 -42.11
CA GLY A 596 -10.57 4.95 -43.32
C GLY A 596 -11.19 6.35 -43.33
N GLY A 597 -10.67 7.28 -42.52
CA GLY A 597 -11.13 8.66 -42.55
C GLY A 597 -12.41 8.92 -41.75
N MET A 598 -12.78 8.00 -40.86
CA MET A 598 -14.08 8.00 -40.20
C MET A 598 -13.98 8.46 -38.73
N VAL A 599 -15.05 9.08 -38.23
CA VAL A 599 -15.20 9.47 -36.82
C VAL A 599 -16.40 8.73 -36.22
N MET A 600 -16.21 8.12 -35.06
CA MET A 600 -17.28 7.59 -34.22
C MET A 600 -17.55 8.51 -33.03
N LYS A 601 -18.78 8.44 -32.52
CA LYS A 601 -19.22 9.20 -31.35
C LYS A 601 -19.76 8.26 -30.28
N SER A 602 -19.44 8.55 -29.03
CA SER A 602 -20.14 7.99 -27.87
C SER A 602 -20.74 9.12 -27.04
N THR A 603 -21.87 8.83 -26.38
CA THR A 603 -22.60 9.77 -25.49
C THR A 603 -22.98 9.10 -24.16
N ASN A 604 -22.31 8.00 -23.81
CA ASN A 604 -22.57 7.22 -22.62
C ASN A 604 -21.30 6.56 -22.06
N HIS A 605 -20.24 7.34 -21.98
CA HIS A 605 -18.95 6.94 -21.43
C HIS A 605 -18.25 5.82 -22.23
N ALA A 606 -18.26 5.89 -23.56
CA ALA A 606 -17.70 4.84 -24.44
C ALA A 606 -18.36 3.44 -24.29
N ARG A 607 -19.52 3.33 -23.61
CA ARG A 607 -20.23 2.04 -23.47
C ARG A 607 -20.86 1.56 -24.78
N SER A 608 -21.25 2.50 -25.64
CA SER A 608 -21.69 2.24 -27.01
C SER A 608 -21.33 3.39 -27.94
N TRP A 609 -21.31 3.10 -29.23
CA TRP A 609 -20.89 4.01 -30.29
C TRP A 609 -21.97 4.14 -31.36
N ASP A 610 -22.15 5.36 -31.87
CA ASP A 610 -22.98 5.65 -33.03
C ASP A 610 -22.30 5.16 -34.33
N ASP A 611 -23.07 5.07 -35.42
CA ASP A 611 -22.54 4.71 -36.73
C ASP A 611 -21.43 5.71 -37.16
N PRO A 612 -20.28 5.24 -37.68
CA PRO A 612 -19.19 6.13 -38.09
C PRO A 612 -19.59 7.11 -39.20
N VAL A 613 -19.05 8.32 -39.14
CA VAL A 613 -19.27 9.38 -40.13
C VAL A 613 -17.96 9.69 -40.87
N ASP A 614 -18.04 9.81 -42.19
CA ASP A 614 -16.90 10.18 -43.04
C ASP A 614 -16.49 11.62 -42.77
N ALA A 615 -15.24 11.82 -42.35
CA ALA A 615 -14.69 13.13 -42.06
C ALA A 615 -14.17 13.84 -43.31
N GLU A 616 -14.43 13.33 -44.52
CA GLU A 616 -14.04 13.91 -45.80
C GLU A 616 -12.50 14.05 -45.93
N VAL A 617 -11.78 13.15 -45.25
CA VAL A 617 -10.31 12.97 -45.33
C VAL A 617 -9.98 11.49 -45.53
N ASP A 618 -8.82 11.19 -46.13
CA ASP A 618 -8.45 9.81 -46.49
C ASP A 618 -8.08 8.95 -45.26
N GLU A 619 -7.17 9.46 -44.43
CA GLU A 619 -6.79 8.89 -43.13
C GLU A 619 -6.69 10.01 -42.10
N ILE A 620 -7.31 9.84 -40.94
CA ILE A 620 -7.21 10.79 -39.83
C ILE A 620 -5.86 10.61 -39.13
N ASN A 621 -5.18 11.72 -38.88
CA ASN A 621 -3.98 11.78 -38.07
C ASN A 621 -4.25 12.28 -36.65
N MET A 622 -5.17 13.24 -36.51
CA MET A 622 -5.47 13.84 -35.21
C MET A 622 -6.86 14.48 -35.19
N LEU A 623 -7.43 14.56 -34.00
CA LEU A 623 -8.64 15.30 -33.67
C LEU A 623 -8.30 16.49 -32.77
N SER A 624 -9.11 17.54 -32.86
CA SER A 624 -9.06 18.66 -31.92
C SER A 624 -10.46 19.25 -31.75
N LEU A 625 -10.83 19.57 -30.51
CA LEU A 625 -12.13 20.17 -30.20
C LEU A 625 -11.93 21.60 -29.72
N ALA A 626 -12.62 22.57 -30.34
CA ALA A 626 -12.61 23.95 -29.89
C ALA A 626 -13.66 24.17 -28.78
N THR A 627 -13.46 25.22 -27.97
CA THR A 627 -14.36 25.58 -26.86
C THR A 627 -15.78 25.93 -27.28
N ASP A 628 -16.02 26.19 -28.57
CA ASP A 628 -17.36 26.42 -29.12
C ASP A 628 -18.05 25.13 -29.62
N GLY A 629 -17.41 23.98 -29.42
CA GLY A 629 -17.87 22.67 -29.86
C GLY A 629 -17.48 22.30 -31.29
N THR A 630 -16.72 23.14 -32.01
CA THR A 630 -16.24 22.79 -33.35
C THR A 630 -15.21 21.66 -33.28
N LEU A 631 -15.49 20.54 -33.95
CA LEU A 631 -14.56 19.42 -34.07
C LEU A 631 -13.74 19.58 -35.35
N PHE A 632 -12.41 19.57 -35.22
CA PHE A 632 -11.46 19.60 -36.32
C PHE A 632 -10.83 18.23 -36.52
N VAL A 633 -10.64 17.85 -37.78
CA VAL A 633 -10.00 16.60 -38.18
C VAL A 633 -8.82 16.92 -39.08
N GLY A 634 -7.63 16.54 -38.66
CA GLY A 634 -6.41 16.66 -39.46
C GLY A 634 -6.12 15.34 -40.16
N GLY A 635 -6.10 15.33 -41.49
CA GLY A 635 -5.73 14.17 -42.29
C GLY A 635 -4.22 14.02 -42.47
N ARG A 636 -3.72 12.78 -42.60
CA ARG A 636 -2.29 12.47 -42.83
C ARG A 636 -1.73 13.07 -44.12
N ASN A 637 -2.59 13.35 -45.09
CA ASN A 637 -2.24 14.00 -46.35
C ASN A 637 -2.19 15.54 -46.26
N GLY A 638 -2.38 16.12 -45.06
CA GLY A 638 -2.36 17.56 -44.81
C GLY A 638 -3.68 18.29 -45.08
N HIS A 639 -4.76 17.57 -45.42
CA HIS A 639 -6.10 18.14 -45.45
C HIS A 639 -6.67 18.31 -44.05
N VAL A 640 -7.56 19.29 -43.87
CA VAL A 640 -8.28 19.52 -42.62
C VAL A 640 -9.75 19.64 -42.96
N SER A 641 -10.60 18.95 -42.22
CA SER A 641 -12.05 19.12 -42.23
C SER A 641 -12.54 19.54 -40.85
N TYR A 642 -13.79 20.00 -40.78
CA TYR A 642 -14.41 20.37 -39.51
C TYR A 642 -15.90 20.06 -39.48
N SER A 643 -16.43 19.86 -38.27
CA SER A 643 -17.86 19.69 -37.97
C SER A 643 -18.34 20.75 -36.99
N LEU A 644 -19.52 21.30 -37.25
CA LEU A 644 -20.23 22.27 -36.40
C LEU A 644 -21.48 21.68 -35.74
N ASP A 645 -21.79 20.42 -36.04
CA ASP A 645 -23.01 19.71 -35.62
C ASP A 645 -22.70 18.47 -34.78
N GLY A 646 -21.53 18.45 -34.16
CA GLY A 646 -21.14 17.39 -33.24
C GLY A 646 -20.92 16.04 -33.92
N ALA A 647 -20.18 16.09 -35.04
CA ALA A 647 -19.82 14.97 -35.92
C ALA A 647 -20.99 14.31 -36.66
N GLU A 648 -22.07 15.07 -36.96
CA GLU A 648 -23.11 14.58 -37.86
C GLU A 648 -22.71 14.77 -39.33
N THR A 649 -22.01 15.86 -39.66
CA THR A 649 -21.44 16.13 -40.99
C THR A 649 -20.08 16.85 -40.93
N PHE A 650 -19.27 16.69 -41.97
CA PHE A 650 -17.96 17.35 -42.14
C PHE A 650 -17.87 18.16 -43.44
N VAL A 651 -17.03 19.20 -43.44
CA VAL A 651 -16.81 20.14 -44.56
C VAL A 651 -15.32 20.30 -44.87
#